data_AF-A0A3E4Q9P8-F1
#
_entry.id   AF-A0A3E4Q9P8-F1
#
_cell.length_a   1.000
_cell.length_b   1.000
_cell.length_c   1.000
_cell.angle_alpha   90.00
_cell.angle_beta   90.00
_cell.angle_gamma   90.00
#
_symmetry.space_group_name_H-M   'P 1'
#
loop_
_entity.id
_entity.type
_entity.pdbx_description
1 polymer ?
#
loop_
_entity_poly.entity_id
_entity_poly.type
_entity_poly.pdbx_seq_one_letter_code
_entity_poly.pdbx_strand_id
1 'polypeptide(L)'
;MLNLRDKGRVIQTRSTNNLNGYDVAYHNLDFTGKVRNTLKTHSYLLKNKFTTPIGIYRNLYSVNFELYSYNYDHAGRLLTVQHKLNDNAPVVIAENKYDEIGRLQMRKTPVETTNYAYNVRGWLTQAVGNKFKETLTYNEAIDDVTPSIPCYSGNISAMKWQVEGEPAERGYQFSYDGIGRLSKALYGEGKGIVLNNKYDELIDYDKVGNITTLQRYGKSDNGFGLIDNLSYVYNNNQLMKVTDTADSSVTYYSAFHFVDGADAETEYVYDANGNMTQDFNKKISKIEYNSLNLPSMIQYSHGDQAHYGYDAVGRKLSVSHIISPVNIYVPMGSTTLPENAFLEWRGFDVYADNIQYFMEKSLSVFPTRLNFDGGYPTRLNFDGGYITSIDDTPVYHYYLQDHLGNNRMVVNANGEVEQVNHYYAFGGLMGESTGGDTQTYKYNGKELDRINGLDWYDYGARNYDAALGRWHVVDPLAEKYYNVSPYAYCGDNPVNAIDPNGEDPVYLFSKYDINAIPFKLDFRNLNAVPNVINVWAHGNSDEISHNGRSINTADKFNKLLKKYSKTWKKHQSGSPAIIVLHACSTSSFAEKLSESKYFRNVLIVAPNQAVQVKYNQRTVRNKNNQSVLITNYLFTGISDNDNKNPVVYKNDVGVWKAYKNGEYYTKYSGDFKSKGQPGSRGFNYSTLWDRLSNNWDSLINKIGTLFK
;
A
#
# COMPACT_ATOMS: atom_id res chain seq x y z
N MET A 1 -7.73 -19.29 -7.10
CA MET A 1 -7.62 -19.37 -8.58
C MET A 1 -7.30 -17.99 -9.13
N LEU A 2 -6.33 -17.87 -10.04
CA LEU A 2 -5.95 -16.61 -10.68
C LEU A 2 -6.20 -16.73 -12.18
N ASN A 3 -6.99 -15.82 -12.75
CA ASN A 3 -7.06 -15.68 -14.20
C ASN A 3 -6.28 -14.45 -14.62
N LEU A 4 -5.41 -14.63 -15.61
CA LEU A 4 -4.46 -13.63 -16.07
C LEU A 4 -4.80 -13.21 -17.51
N ARG A 5 -4.63 -11.93 -17.81
CA ARG A 5 -4.57 -11.44 -19.20
C ARG A 5 -3.14 -11.59 -19.74
N ASP A 6 -2.97 -11.43 -21.05
CA ASP A 6 -1.66 -11.34 -21.69
C ASP A 6 -0.70 -10.45 -20.89
N LYS A 7 0.50 -11.00 -20.61
CA LYS A 7 1.56 -10.45 -19.73
C LYS A 7 1.42 -10.77 -18.23
N GLY A 8 0.58 -11.72 -17.84
CA GLY A 8 0.53 -12.22 -16.46
C GLY A 8 -0.13 -11.25 -15.48
N ARG A 9 -0.93 -10.31 -15.99
CA ARG A 9 -1.66 -9.33 -15.17
C ARG A 9 -2.94 -9.97 -14.66
N VAL A 10 -3.14 -9.93 -13.34
CA VAL A 10 -4.32 -10.49 -12.68
C VAL A 10 -5.56 -9.70 -13.10
N ILE A 11 -6.50 -10.38 -13.76
CA ILE A 11 -7.82 -9.83 -14.12
C ILE A 11 -8.94 -10.46 -13.30
N GLN A 12 -8.64 -11.57 -12.62
CA GLN A 12 -9.53 -12.17 -11.66
C GLN A 12 -8.75 -12.87 -10.55
N THR A 13 -9.19 -12.68 -9.31
CA THR A 13 -8.86 -13.52 -8.18
C THR A 13 -10.13 -14.23 -7.71
N ARG A 14 -9.99 -15.48 -7.27
CA ARG A 14 -11.08 -16.23 -6.63
C ARG A 14 -10.53 -17.07 -5.48
N SER A 15 -11.14 -16.96 -4.32
CA SER A 15 -10.87 -17.75 -3.11
C SER A 15 -12.18 -18.27 -2.54
N THR A 16 -12.13 -19.45 -1.91
CA THR A 16 -13.14 -19.85 -0.94
C THR A 16 -12.83 -19.16 0.37
N ASN A 17 -13.85 -18.71 1.10
CA ASN A 17 -13.66 -18.05 2.39
C ASN A 17 -14.05 -18.97 3.56
N ASN A 18 -13.68 -18.56 4.76
CA ASN A 18 -13.91 -19.33 5.99
C ASN A 18 -15.39 -19.32 6.44
N LEU A 19 -16.27 -18.73 5.64
CA LEU A 19 -17.72 -18.65 5.86
C LEU A 19 -18.50 -19.62 4.97
N ASN A 20 -17.82 -20.66 4.47
CA ASN A 20 -18.32 -21.63 3.48
C ASN A 20 -18.78 -20.99 2.15
N GLY A 21 -18.36 -19.76 1.87
CA GLY A 21 -18.64 -19.04 0.64
C GLY A 21 -17.39 -18.81 -0.20
N TYR A 22 -17.42 -17.76 -1.00
CA TYR A 22 -16.35 -17.36 -1.90
C TYR A 22 -16.22 -15.85 -1.98
N ASP A 23 -14.98 -15.41 -2.19
CA ASP A 23 -14.62 -14.05 -2.59
C ASP A 23 -14.04 -14.08 -4.01
N VAL A 24 -14.50 -13.15 -4.84
CA VAL A 24 -14.02 -12.99 -6.22
C VAL A 24 -13.80 -11.52 -6.49
N ALA A 25 -12.61 -11.16 -6.99
CA ALA A 25 -12.36 -9.82 -7.52
C ALA A 25 -12.08 -9.90 -9.02
N TYR A 26 -12.68 -8.99 -9.80
CA TYR A 26 -12.44 -8.81 -11.23
C TYR A 26 -11.85 -7.43 -11.49
N HIS A 27 -10.81 -7.35 -12.32
CA HIS A 27 -10.15 -6.09 -12.64
C HIS A 27 -10.27 -5.77 -14.14
N ASN A 28 -10.90 -4.64 -14.44
CA ASN A 28 -10.89 -4.07 -15.77
C ASN A 28 -9.66 -3.18 -15.92
N LEU A 29 -8.73 -3.52 -16.81
CA LEU A 29 -7.47 -2.81 -17.00
C LEU A 29 -7.49 -1.95 -18.26
N ASP A 30 -6.94 -0.75 -18.18
CA ASP A 30 -6.63 0.06 -19.35
C ASP A 30 -5.44 -0.50 -20.17
N PHE A 31 -5.12 0.15 -21.29
CA PHE A 31 -4.02 -0.29 -22.16
C PHE A 31 -2.64 -0.26 -21.47
N THR A 32 -2.42 0.68 -20.53
CA THR A 32 -1.17 0.77 -19.76
C THR A 32 -1.08 -0.32 -18.69
N GLY A 33 -2.22 -0.84 -18.26
CA GLY A 33 -2.37 -1.83 -17.20
C GLY A 33 -2.87 -1.26 -15.88
N LYS A 34 -3.33 0.00 -15.84
CA LYS A 34 -3.99 0.56 -14.66
C LYS A 34 -5.41 0.04 -14.55
N VAL A 35 -5.88 -0.15 -13.33
CA VAL A 35 -7.21 -0.66 -13.04
C VAL A 35 -8.22 0.47 -13.23
N ARG A 36 -9.15 0.33 -14.17
CA ARG A 36 -10.30 1.25 -14.33
C ARG A 36 -11.45 0.91 -13.41
N ASN A 37 -11.70 -0.39 -13.24
CA ASN A 37 -12.76 -0.87 -12.36
C ASN A 37 -12.30 -2.12 -11.63
N THR A 38 -12.71 -2.25 -10.38
CA THR A 38 -12.65 -3.50 -9.62
C THR A 38 -14.06 -3.87 -9.20
N LEU A 39 -14.54 -5.04 -9.60
CA LEU A 39 -15.77 -5.63 -9.07
C LEU A 39 -15.38 -6.72 -8.07
N LYS A 40 -15.78 -6.58 -6.82
CA LYS A 40 -15.67 -7.63 -5.82
C LYS A 40 -17.03 -8.27 -5.55
N THR A 41 -17.00 -9.54 -5.21
CA THR A 41 -18.16 -10.34 -4.85
C THR A 41 -17.83 -11.14 -3.60
N HIS A 42 -18.63 -10.98 -2.56
CA HIS A 42 -18.45 -11.61 -1.26
C HIS A 42 -19.68 -12.46 -0.97
N SER A 43 -19.52 -13.76 -0.78
CA SER A 43 -20.63 -14.63 -0.40
C SER A 43 -20.38 -15.30 0.94
N TYR A 44 -21.44 -15.47 1.73
CA TYR A 44 -21.39 -16.08 3.04
C TYR A 44 -22.67 -16.87 3.32
N LEU A 45 -22.56 -17.89 4.17
CA LEU A 45 -23.68 -18.69 4.61
C LEU A 45 -24.52 -17.91 5.65
N LEU A 46 -25.78 -17.58 5.32
CA LEU A 46 -26.72 -16.86 6.20
C LEU A 46 -27.25 -17.73 7.34
N LYS A 47 -27.68 -18.96 7.03
CA LYS A 47 -28.21 -19.91 8.03
C LYS A 47 -28.27 -21.35 7.50
N ASN A 48 -28.02 -22.33 8.36
CA ASN A 48 -28.48 -23.71 8.15
C ASN A 48 -29.96 -23.80 8.53
N LYS A 49 -30.89 -23.65 7.58
CA LYS A 49 -32.32 -23.75 7.89
C LYS A 49 -32.74 -25.23 7.91
N PHE A 50 -33.06 -25.76 9.09
CA PHE A 50 -33.80 -27.02 9.22
C PHE A 50 -35.21 -26.81 8.69
N THR A 51 -35.47 -27.22 7.44
CA THR A 51 -36.82 -27.21 6.89
C THR A 51 -37.33 -28.64 6.73
N THR A 52 -38.35 -28.96 7.55
CA THR A 52 -39.20 -30.16 7.60
C THR A 52 -38.75 -31.31 8.53
N PRO A 53 -39.69 -32.12 9.07
CA PRO A 53 -39.41 -33.30 9.91
C PRO A 53 -38.54 -34.39 9.25
N ILE A 54 -38.14 -34.21 7.99
CA ILE A 54 -37.36 -35.15 7.17
C ILE A 54 -35.89 -34.68 7.00
N GLY A 55 -35.46 -33.60 7.68
CA GLY A 55 -34.02 -33.29 7.79
C GLY A 55 -33.33 -32.90 6.48
N ILE A 56 -34.02 -32.22 5.57
CA ILE A 56 -33.38 -31.64 4.38
C ILE A 56 -32.72 -30.31 4.77
N TYR A 57 -31.39 -30.31 4.87
CA TYR A 57 -30.58 -29.11 5.02
C TYR A 57 -30.53 -28.36 3.69
N ARG A 58 -30.98 -27.09 3.67
CA ARG A 58 -30.71 -26.17 2.56
C ARG A 58 -29.84 -25.02 3.07
N ASN A 59 -28.66 -24.87 2.46
CA ASN A 59 -27.76 -23.76 2.70
C ASN A 59 -28.32 -22.51 2.01
N LEU A 60 -28.57 -21.45 2.78
CA LEU A 60 -28.94 -20.14 2.25
C LEU A 60 -27.69 -19.25 2.24
N TYR A 61 -27.31 -18.75 1.06
CA TYR A 61 -26.18 -17.83 0.90
C TYR A 61 -26.67 -16.40 0.67
N SER A 62 -25.96 -15.43 1.25
CA SER A 62 -26.05 -14.02 0.87
C SER A 62 -24.84 -13.64 0.03
N VAL A 63 -25.00 -12.62 -0.82
CA VAL A 63 -23.94 -12.11 -1.70
C VAL A 63 -23.94 -10.59 -1.69
N ASN A 64 -22.80 -10.00 -1.36
CA ASN A 64 -22.54 -8.56 -1.43
C ASN A 64 -21.61 -8.24 -2.61
N PHE A 65 -21.85 -7.10 -3.26
CA PHE A 65 -21.08 -6.64 -4.43
C PHE A 65 -20.45 -5.26 -4.16
N GLU A 66 -19.15 -5.14 -4.39
CA GLU A 66 -18.47 -3.83 -4.39
C GLU A 66 -17.99 -3.50 -5.80
N LEU A 67 -18.33 -2.32 -6.32
CA LEU A 67 -17.79 -1.81 -7.57
C LEU A 67 -16.99 -0.53 -7.31
N TYR A 68 -15.67 -0.64 -7.48
CA TYR A 68 -14.77 0.51 -7.53
C TYR A 68 -14.57 0.99 -8.96
N SER A 69 -14.57 2.30 -9.16
CA SER A 69 -14.23 2.95 -10.43
C SER A 69 -13.14 3.99 -10.20
N TYR A 70 -12.09 3.93 -11.02
CA TYR A 70 -10.91 4.77 -10.92
C TYR A 70 -10.72 5.61 -12.18
N ASN A 71 -10.55 6.91 -12.01
CA ASN A 71 -10.16 7.81 -13.10
C ASN A 71 -8.75 8.31 -12.87
N TYR A 72 -7.99 8.45 -13.96
CA TYR A 72 -6.61 8.90 -13.93
C TYR A 72 -6.42 10.09 -14.87
N ASP A 73 -5.41 10.91 -14.58
CA ASP A 73 -4.97 11.93 -15.53
C ASP A 73 -4.13 11.33 -16.67
N HIS A 74 -3.68 12.20 -17.58
CA HIS A 74 -2.86 11.82 -18.73
C HIS A 74 -1.47 11.26 -18.35
N ALA A 75 -0.99 11.50 -17.12
CA ALA A 75 0.23 10.93 -16.55
C ALA A 75 -0.02 9.65 -15.75
N GLY A 76 -1.29 9.23 -15.63
CA GLY A 76 -1.71 8.05 -14.89
C GLY A 76 -1.86 8.26 -13.39
N ARG A 77 -1.85 9.48 -12.87
CA ARG A 77 -2.07 9.74 -11.44
C ARG A 77 -3.57 9.63 -11.13
N LEU A 78 -3.92 9.06 -9.97
CA LEU A 78 -5.30 8.75 -9.60
C LEU A 78 -6.08 10.02 -9.27
N LEU A 79 -7.08 10.39 -10.07
CA LEU A 79 -7.89 11.59 -9.89
C LEU A 79 -9.12 11.33 -9.02
N THR A 80 -9.86 10.25 -9.24
CA THR A 80 -11.08 9.98 -8.48
C THR A 80 -11.24 8.50 -8.21
N VAL A 81 -11.77 8.18 -7.03
CA VAL A 81 -12.25 6.85 -6.64
C VAL A 81 -13.73 6.94 -6.34
N GLN A 82 -14.51 6.14 -7.03
CA GLN A 82 -15.93 5.98 -6.78
C GLN A 82 -16.20 4.55 -6.31
N HIS A 83 -17.01 4.39 -5.28
CA HIS A 83 -17.41 3.11 -4.71
C HIS A 83 -18.92 2.94 -4.82
N LYS A 84 -19.38 1.74 -5.15
CA LYS A 84 -20.79 1.36 -5.14
C LYS A 84 -20.93 0.03 -4.40
N LEU A 85 -21.77 0.00 -3.37
CA LEU A 85 -22.10 -1.20 -2.63
C LEU A 85 -23.49 -1.71 -3.02
N ASN A 86 -23.58 -2.96 -3.44
CA ASN A 86 -24.80 -3.60 -3.89
C ASN A 86 -25.51 -2.76 -4.97
N ASP A 87 -26.83 -2.62 -4.88
CA ASP A 87 -27.63 -1.83 -5.82
C ASP A 87 -27.74 -0.35 -5.44
N ASN A 88 -27.03 0.11 -4.40
CA ASN A 88 -27.06 1.49 -3.94
C ASN A 88 -26.45 2.48 -4.96
N ALA A 89 -26.70 3.78 -4.74
CA ALA A 89 -26.09 4.83 -5.53
C ALA A 89 -24.55 4.85 -5.34
N PRO A 90 -23.77 5.14 -6.39
CA PRO A 90 -22.32 5.21 -6.28
C PRO A 90 -21.87 6.50 -5.56
N VAL A 91 -20.91 6.37 -4.64
CA VAL A 91 -20.35 7.45 -3.81
C VAL A 91 -18.91 7.75 -4.24
N VAL A 92 -18.57 9.02 -4.44
CA VAL A 92 -17.18 9.43 -4.68
C VAL A 92 -16.46 9.49 -3.33
N ILE A 93 -15.61 8.51 -3.05
CA ILE A 93 -14.93 8.38 -1.75
C ILE A 93 -13.60 9.15 -1.70
N ALA A 94 -13.01 9.45 -2.86
CA ALA A 94 -11.81 10.30 -2.95
C ALA A 94 -11.73 11.04 -4.28
N GLU A 95 -11.36 12.33 -4.22
CA GLU A 95 -10.93 13.15 -5.35
C GLU A 95 -9.55 13.73 -5.05
N ASN A 96 -8.61 13.62 -5.99
CA ASN A 96 -7.24 14.10 -5.81
C ASN A 96 -6.89 15.13 -6.88
N LYS A 97 -6.11 16.13 -6.48
CA LYS A 97 -5.39 17.02 -7.39
C LYS A 97 -3.90 16.93 -7.14
N TYR A 98 -3.11 17.12 -8.18
CA TYR A 98 -1.66 17.04 -8.12
C TYR A 98 -1.03 18.33 -8.63
N ASP A 99 0.12 18.67 -8.07
CA ASP A 99 0.91 19.80 -8.54
C ASP A 99 1.61 19.51 -9.88
N GLU A 100 2.33 20.52 -10.39
CA GLU A 100 3.03 20.47 -11.68
C GLU A 100 4.12 19.38 -11.74
N ILE A 101 4.65 18.93 -10.60
CA ILE A 101 5.73 17.94 -10.55
C ILE A 101 5.30 16.55 -10.12
N GLY A 102 4.02 16.31 -9.81
CA GLY A 102 3.52 14.96 -9.53
C GLY A 102 2.97 14.72 -8.13
N ARG A 103 3.16 15.66 -7.19
CA ARG A 103 2.83 15.45 -5.77
C ARG A 103 1.36 15.72 -5.50
N LEU A 104 0.79 15.03 -4.52
CA LEU A 104 -0.61 15.23 -4.12
C LEU A 104 -0.76 16.64 -3.56
N GLN A 105 -1.54 17.50 -4.21
CA GLN A 105 -1.78 18.88 -3.79
C GLN A 105 -3.04 18.99 -2.94
N MET A 106 -4.05 18.18 -3.23
CA MET A 106 -5.31 18.16 -2.50
C MET A 106 -5.92 16.76 -2.58
N ARG A 107 -6.52 16.32 -1.48
CA ARG A 107 -7.43 15.17 -1.41
C ARG A 107 -8.74 15.62 -0.81
N LYS A 108 -9.85 15.26 -1.45
CA LYS A 108 -11.20 15.53 -0.98
C LYS A 108 -11.95 14.22 -0.81
N THR A 109 -12.52 14.03 0.36
CA THR A 109 -13.52 12.99 0.67
C THR A 109 -14.90 13.65 0.76
N PRO A 110 -15.99 12.89 0.96
CA PRO A 110 -17.31 13.48 1.21
C PRO A 110 -17.38 14.39 2.44
N VAL A 111 -16.46 14.24 3.39
CA VAL A 111 -16.51 14.94 4.70
C VAL A 111 -15.41 15.97 4.90
N GLU A 112 -14.33 15.93 4.11
CA GLU A 112 -13.13 16.74 4.32
C GLU A 112 -12.45 17.08 2.99
N THR A 113 -11.84 18.27 2.90
CA THR A 113 -10.87 18.60 1.85
C THR A 113 -9.55 18.97 2.50
N THR A 114 -8.53 18.15 2.29
CA THR A 114 -7.18 18.34 2.82
C THR A 114 -6.27 18.89 1.72
N ASN A 115 -5.63 20.03 1.98
CA ASN A 115 -4.60 20.60 1.12
C ASN A 115 -3.22 20.25 1.64
N TYR A 116 -2.31 19.88 0.74
CA TYR A 116 -0.96 19.46 1.07
C TYR A 116 0.07 20.47 0.58
N ALA A 117 1.04 20.78 1.43
CA ALA A 117 2.15 21.65 1.13
C ALA A 117 3.48 20.91 1.33
N TYR A 118 4.49 21.28 0.57
CA TYR A 118 5.80 20.64 0.58
C TYR A 118 6.92 21.66 0.52
N ASN A 119 8.07 21.34 1.08
CA ASN A 119 9.28 22.13 0.87
C ASN A 119 9.91 21.86 -0.51
N VAL A 120 10.99 22.59 -0.81
CA VAL A 120 11.73 22.47 -2.08
C VAL A 120 12.39 21.11 -2.30
N ARG A 121 12.54 20.28 -1.24
CA ARG A 121 13.06 18.91 -1.31
C ARG A 121 11.97 17.87 -1.56
N GLY A 122 10.71 18.27 -1.55
CA GLY A 122 9.57 17.38 -1.71
C GLY A 122 9.05 16.76 -0.42
N TRP A 123 9.57 17.17 0.75
CA TRP A 123 9.05 16.69 2.03
C TRP A 123 7.75 17.38 2.38
N LEU A 124 6.80 16.62 2.93
CA LEU A 124 5.50 17.12 3.37
C LEU A 124 5.71 18.09 4.52
N THR A 125 5.21 19.32 4.40
CA THR A 125 5.27 20.34 5.46
C THR A 125 3.92 20.61 6.07
N GLN A 126 2.82 20.43 5.33
CA GLN A 126 1.48 20.60 5.89
C GLN A 126 0.47 19.69 5.21
N ALA A 127 -0.52 19.25 5.98
CA ALA A 127 -1.76 18.62 5.53
C ALA A 127 -2.92 19.31 6.26
N VAL A 128 -3.65 20.19 5.58
CA VAL A 128 -4.62 21.11 6.22
C VAL A 128 -6.02 20.87 5.68
N GLY A 129 -6.88 20.32 6.54
CA GLY A 129 -8.34 20.30 6.39
C GLY A 129 -9.03 21.18 7.44
N ASN A 130 -10.36 21.19 7.41
CA ASN A 130 -11.20 21.88 8.38
C ASN A 130 -11.34 21.09 9.68
N LYS A 131 -11.37 19.74 9.61
CA LYS A 131 -11.51 18.91 10.81
C LYS A 131 -10.16 18.45 11.35
N PHE A 132 -9.24 18.07 10.47
CA PHE A 132 -7.88 17.72 10.87
C PHE A 132 -6.85 18.59 10.14
N LYS A 133 -5.85 19.09 10.88
CA LYS A 133 -4.68 19.75 10.31
C LYS A 133 -3.39 19.29 10.97
N GLU A 134 -2.34 19.25 10.18
CA GLU A 134 -0.99 18.88 10.57
C GLU A 134 0.04 19.80 9.90
N THR A 135 1.05 20.20 10.66
CA THR A 135 2.24 20.92 10.24
C THR A 135 3.46 20.10 10.65
N LEU A 136 4.40 19.91 9.72
CA LEU A 136 5.69 19.23 9.91
C LEU A 136 6.83 20.19 9.58
N THR A 137 7.82 20.25 10.46
CA THR A 137 9.04 21.05 10.27
C THR A 137 10.27 20.15 10.30
N TYR A 138 11.29 20.54 9.52
CA TYR A 138 12.54 19.80 9.39
C TYR A 138 13.70 20.71 9.77
N ASN A 139 14.06 21.63 8.88
CA ASN A 139 15.19 22.55 9.05
C ASN A 139 14.79 24.03 9.01
N GLU A 140 13.52 24.32 8.74
CA GLU A 140 12.96 25.67 8.59
C GLU A 140 11.65 25.76 9.36
N ALA A 141 11.32 26.97 9.81
CA ALA A 141 10.06 27.24 10.49
C ALA A 141 8.88 27.23 9.50
N ILE A 142 7.76 26.60 9.89
CA ILE A 142 6.52 26.54 9.12
C ILE A 142 5.36 26.74 10.10
N ASP A 143 4.40 27.60 9.77
CA ASP A 143 3.15 27.78 10.52
C ASP A 143 3.37 27.99 12.05
N ASP A 144 4.19 29.00 12.37
CA ASP A 144 4.58 29.39 13.74
C ASP A 144 5.37 28.34 14.54
N VAL A 145 5.69 27.18 13.94
CA VAL A 145 6.53 26.15 14.55
C VAL A 145 7.97 26.33 14.09
N THR A 146 8.90 26.52 15.04
CA THR A 146 10.34 26.59 14.76
C THR A 146 11.00 25.27 15.19
N PRO A 147 11.78 24.61 14.33
CA PRO A 147 12.48 23.39 14.70
C PRO A 147 13.53 23.68 15.77
N SER A 148 13.45 23.01 16.91
CA SER A 148 14.43 23.15 18.00
C SER A 148 15.80 22.61 17.60
N ILE A 149 15.82 21.55 16.79
CA ILE A 149 17.03 20.96 16.19
C ILE A 149 16.81 20.80 14.68
N PRO A 150 17.33 21.72 13.85
CA PRO A 150 17.19 21.63 12.40
C PRO A 150 17.68 20.30 11.82
N CYS A 151 16.79 19.56 11.17
CA CYS A 151 17.05 18.25 10.59
C CYS A 151 17.14 18.33 9.05
N TYR A 152 18.35 18.14 8.52
CA TYR A 152 18.61 18.18 7.07
C TYR A 152 18.60 16.80 6.38
N SER A 153 18.46 15.72 7.16
CA SER A 153 18.43 14.33 6.69
C SER A 153 17.05 13.89 6.17
N GLY A 154 16.00 14.66 6.45
CA GLY A 154 14.61 14.27 6.22
C GLY A 154 13.88 13.80 7.48
N ASN A 155 14.55 13.77 8.63
CA ASN A 155 13.88 13.60 9.92
C ASN A 155 13.02 14.82 10.25
N ILE A 156 11.80 14.59 10.74
CA ILE A 156 10.92 15.64 11.25
C ILE A 156 11.47 16.17 12.59
N SER A 157 11.77 17.46 12.69
CA SER A 157 12.25 18.07 13.93
C SER A 157 11.10 18.45 14.87
N ALA A 158 9.96 18.88 14.32
CA ALA A 158 8.77 19.14 15.12
C ALA A 158 7.51 18.92 14.30
N MET A 159 6.45 18.50 14.97
CA MET A 159 5.12 18.27 14.42
C MET A 159 4.10 19.02 15.26
N LYS A 160 3.09 19.61 14.62
CA LYS A 160 1.93 20.21 15.28
C LYS A 160 0.67 19.73 14.59
N TRP A 161 -0.37 19.41 15.35
CA TRP A 161 -1.66 19.01 14.80
C TRP A 161 -2.83 19.59 15.60
N GLN A 162 -4.01 19.62 14.98
CA GLN A 162 -5.26 19.95 15.65
C GLN A 162 -6.39 19.14 15.03
N VAL A 163 -7.36 18.79 15.87
CA VAL A 163 -8.63 18.16 15.49
C VAL A 163 -9.80 19.10 15.82
N GLU A 164 -10.90 18.97 15.11
CA GLU A 164 -12.13 19.74 15.34
C GLU A 164 -12.64 19.57 16.77
N GLY A 165 -13.08 20.67 17.40
CA GLY A 165 -13.65 20.65 18.74
C GLY A 165 -12.61 20.74 19.87
N GLU A 166 -11.31 20.60 19.59
CA GLU A 166 -10.27 20.79 20.61
C GLU A 166 -9.74 22.24 20.64
N PRO A 167 -9.65 22.87 21.83
CA PRO A 167 -9.30 24.28 21.95
C PRO A 167 -7.81 24.59 21.73
N ALA A 168 -6.93 23.59 21.86
CA ALA A 168 -5.49 23.75 21.76
C ALA A 168 -4.93 22.99 20.55
N GLU A 169 -3.95 23.60 19.85
CA GLU A 169 -3.07 22.86 18.95
C GLU A 169 -2.11 22.01 19.78
N ARG A 170 -1.89 20.76 19.39
CA ARG A 170 -0.99 19.82 20.05
C ARG A 170 0.29 19.71 19.24
N GLY A 171 1.41 19.41 19.87
CA GLY A 171 2.65 19.26 19.12
C GLY A 171 3.74 18.51 19.85
N TYR A 172 4.73 18.10 19.07
CA TYR A 172 5.94 17.45 19.50
C TYR A 172 7.17 18.19 18.97
N GLN A 173 8.21 18.29 19.80
CA GLN A 173 9.57 18.56 19.38
C GLN A 173 10.40 17.28 19.50
N PHE A 174 10.98 16.84 18.39
CA PHE A 174 11.71 15.58 18.31
C PHE A 174 13.23 15.80 18.38
N SER A 175 13.92 14.82 18.96
CA SER A 175 15.38 14.70 18.91
C SER A 175 15.77 13.30 18.48
N TYR A 176 16.94 13.19 17.84
CA TYR A 176 17.48 11.93 17.35
C TYR A 176 18.92 11.75 17.81
N ASP A 177 19.34 10.51 17.94
CA ASP A 177 20.75 10.19 18.13
C ASP A 177 21.59 10.36 16.84
N GLY A 178 22.90 10.11 16.94
CA GLY A 178 23.83 10.31 15.84
C GLY A 178 23.60 9.44 14.59
N ILE A 179 22.77 8.39 14.69
CA ILE A 179 22.41 7.53 13.55
C ILE A 179 20.94 7.64 13.14
N GLY A 180 20.19 8.56 13.77
CA GLY A 180 18.84 8.94 13.36
C GLY A 180 17.71 8.19 14.07
N ARG A 181 17.98 7.50 15.18
CA ARG A 181 16.96 6.89 16.04
C ARG A 181 16.33 7.93 16.95
N LEU A 182 15.03 7.82 17.20
CA LEU A 182 14.27 8.78 18.01
C LEU A 182 14.73 8.71 19.47
N SER A 183 15.32 9.78 19.99
CA SER A 183 15.76 9.83 21.40
C SER A 183 14.76 10.57 22.29
N LYS A 184 14.03 11.54 21.74
CA LYS A 184 13.04 12.34 22.48
C LYS A 184 11.87 12.70 21.61
N ALA A 185 10.67 12.64 22.17
CA ALA A 185 9.45 13.26 21.67
C ALA A 185 8.87 14.12 22.80
N LEU A 186 9.17 15.43 22.80
CA LEU A 186 8.75 16.36 23.85
C LEU A 186 7.44 17.03 23.47
N TYR A 187 6.39 16.82 24.27
CA TYR A 187 5.05 17.28 24.02
C TYR A 187 4.85 18.73 24.45
N GLY A 188 4.06 19.46 23.66
CA GLY A 188 3.63 20.81 23.99
C GLY A 188 2.32 21.18 23.31
N GLU A 189 1.82 22.37 23.66
CA GLU A 189 0.53 22.88 23.18
C GLU A 189 0.66 24.32 22.65
N GLY A 190 -0.29 24.72 21.81
CA GLY A 190 -0.37 26.05 21.20
C GLY A 190 0.49 26.21 19.94
N LYS A 191 0.37 27.39 19.31
CA LYS A 191 0.91 27.66 17.97
C LYS A 191 2.40 27.39 17.81
N GLY A 192 3.19 27.69 18.84
CA GLY A 192 4.64 27.50 18.88
C GLY A 192 5.10 26.24 19.62
N ILE A 193 4.19 25.33 20.00
CA ILE A 193 4.49 24.13 20.81
C ILE A 193 5.16 24.50 22.14
N VAL A 194 4.41 25.09 23.06
CA VAL A 194 4.89 25.35 24.42
C VAL A 194 4.95 24.04 25.18
N LEU A 195 6.17 23.56 25.45
CA LEU A 195 6.41 22.29 26.12
C LEU A 195 5.79 22.27 27.53
N ASN A 196 5.13 21.16 27.87
CA ASN A 196 4.43 21.01 29.15
C ASN A 196 4.52 19.60 29.77
N ASN A 197 5.31 18.71 29.17
CA ASN A 197 5.63 17.36 29.64
C ASN A 197 4.42 16.43 29.82
N LYS A 198 3.25 16.71 29.23
CA LYS A 198 2.05 15.87 29.43
C LYS A 198 2.16 14.50 28.77
N TYR A 199 2.86 14.41 27.63
CA TYR A 199 2.91 13.22 26.78
C TYR A 199 4.31 12.95 26.20
N ASP A 200 5.35 13.29 26.97
CA ASP A 200 6.74 13.12 26.56
C ASP A 200 7.13 11.63 26.46
N GLU A 201 8.00 11.31 25.50
CA GLU A 201 8.76 10.06 25.47
C GLU A 201 10.26 10.35 25.40
N LEU A 202 11.04 9.70 26.27
CA LEU A 202 12.50 9.78 26.32
C LEU A 202 13.06 8.36 26.24
N ILE A 203 13.93 8.11 25.27
CA ILE A 203 14.35 6.75 24.91
C ILE A 203 15.87 6.68 24.74
N ASP A 204 16.49 5.70 25.40
CA ASP A 204 17.88 5.31 25.13
C ASP A 204 17.95 3.91 24.52
N TYR A 205 19.03 3.67 23.79
CA TYR A 205 19.26 2.42 23.08
C TYR A 205 20.67 1.90 23.30
N ASP A 206 20.82 0.59 23.17
CA ASP A 206 22.12 -0.01 22.92
C ASP A 206 22.64 0.31 21.49
N LYS A 207 23.78 -0.27 21.11
CA LYS A 207 24.40 -0.02 19.79
C LYS A 207 23.64 -0.61 18.60
N VAL A 208 22.77 -1.59 18.82
CA VAL A 208 22.02 -2.29 17.77
C VAL A 208 20.54 -1.91 17.75
N GLY A 209 20.08 -1.04 18.66
CA GLY A 209 18.69 -0.55 18.65
C GLY A 209 17.75 -1.31 19.57
N ASN A 210 18.28 -2.04 20.56
CA ASN A 210 17.43 -2.45 21.67
C ASN A 210 17.21 -1.25 22.59
N ILE A 211 15.95 -0.92 22.89
CA ILE A 211 15.59 0.10 23.89
C ILE A 211 16.13 -0.32 25.24
N THR A 212 16.97 0.49 25.88
CA THR A 212 17.50 0.19 27.23
C THR A 212 16.69 0.87 28.32
N THR A 213 16.13 2.05 28.02
CA THR A 213 15.27 2.82 28.92
C THR A 213 14.16 3.49 28.12
N LEU A 214 12.98 3.61 28.73
CA LEU A 214 11.86 4.37 28.18
C LEU A 214 11.15 5.10 29.32
N GLN A 215 11.15 6.42 29.27
CA GLN A 215 10.29 7.23 30.13
C GLN A 215 9.11 7.72 29.32
N ARG A 216 7.90 7.52 29.84
CA ARG A 216 6.66 8.02 29.24
C ARG A 216 5.91 8.87 30.24
N TYR A 217 5.61 10.09 29.85
CA TYR A 217 4.69 10.96 30.58
C TYR A 217 3.30 10.82 29.99
N GLY A 218 2.27 10.93 30.82
CA GLY A 218 0.91 10.73 30.39
C GLY A 218 -0.11 11.21 31.40
N LYS A 219 -1.37 10.98 31.06
CA LYS A 219 -2.49 11.17 31.99
C LYS A 219 -2.46 10.05 33.03
N SER A 220 -2.54 10.43 34.30
CA SER A 220 -2.74 9.54 35.44
C SER A 220 -4.05 9.88 36.14
N ASP A 221 -4.38 9.14 37.19
CA ASP A 221 -5.60 9.40 37.98
C ASP A 221 -5.57 10.77 38.67
N ASN A 222 -4.36 11.32 38.90
CA ASN A 222 -4.13 12.59 39.60
C ASN A 222 -3.72 13.76 38.67
N GLY A 223 -3.87 13.61 37.35
CA GLY A 223 -3.54 14.66 36.38
C GLY A 223 -2.59 14.17 35.30
N PHE A 224 -1.49 14.89 35.07
CA PHE A 224 -0.45 14.51 34.10
C PHE A 224 0.90 14.37 34.81
N GLY A 225 1.68 13.36 34.44
CA GLY A 225 2.97 13.06 35.06
C GLY A 225 3.66 11.85 34.43
N LEU A 226 4.76 11.40 35.04
CA LEU A 226 5.50 10.22 34.61
C LEU A 226 4.66 8.97 34.88
N ILE A 227 4.23 8.26 33.83
CA ILE A 227 3.41 7.04 33.93
C ILE A 227 4.21 5.76 33.74
N ASP A 228 5.32 5.82 32.99
CA ASP A 228 6.23 4.70 32.80
C ASP A 228 7.68 5.20 32.99
N ASN A 229 8.50 4.48 33.76
CA ASN A 229 9.94 4.68 33.90
C ASN A 229 10.65 3.32 33.77
N LEU A 230 10.71 2.86 32.52
CA LEU A 230 11.06 1.49 32.18
C LEU A 230 12.55 1.29 32.04
N SER A 231 13.05 0.19 32.59
CA SER A 231 14.40 -0.33 32.37
C SER A 231 14.34 -1.73 31.78
N TYR A 232 15.05 -1.96 30.67
CA TYR A 232 14.96 -3.20 29.91
C TYR A 232 16.23 -4.04 30.10
N VAL A 233 16.06 -5.33 30.33
CA VAL A 233 17.15 -6.31 30.43
C VAL A 233 17.03 -7.32 29.29
N TYR A 234 18.15 -7.65 28.66
CA TYR A 234 18.19 -8.48 27.46
C TYR A 234 19.13 -9.68 27.58
N ASN A 235 18.78 -10.75 26.88
CA ASN A 235 19.70 -11.78 26.45
C ASN A 235 19.97 -11.60 24.94
N ASN A 236 21.10 -11.01 24.58
CA ASN A 236 21.35 -10.52 23.23
C ASN A 236 20.26 -9.53 22.79
N ASN A 237 19.41 -9.90 21.82
CA ASN A 237 18.30 -9.06 21.34
C ASN A 237 16.93 -9.47 21.91
N GLN A 238 16.86 -10.60 22.63
CA GLN A 238 15.62 -11.07 23.27
C GLN A 238 15.42 -10.34 24.59
N LEU A 239 14.20 -9.84 24.82
CA LEU A 239 13.84 -9.22 26.10
C LEU A 239 13.89 -10.29 27.20
N MET A 240 14.36 -9.96 28.39
CA MET A 240 14.26 -10.86 29.54
C MET A 240 13.31 -10.32 30.58
N LYS A 241 13.39 -9.01 30.84
CA LYS A 241 12.67 -8.34 31.92
C LYS A 241 12.51 -6.86 31.59
N VAL A 242 11.40 -6.28 32.05
CA VAL A 242 11.18 -4.84 32.07
C VAL A 242 10.71 -4.47 33.46
N THR A 243 11.42 -3.55 34.10
CA THR A 243 11.02 -3.01 35.41
C THR A 243 10.52 -1.60 35.24
N ASP A 244 9.40 -1.29 35.90
CA ASP A 244 8.85 0.06 35.98
C ASP A 244 9.04 0.63 37.39
N THR A 245 9.53 1.86 37.45
CA THR A 245 9.72 2.59 38.71
C THR A 245 8.90 3.88 38.78
N ALA A 246 7.96 4.08 37.85
CA ALA A 246 7.01 5.18 37.93
C ALA A 246 6.04 4.99 39.12
N ASP A 247 5.77 6.09 39.83
CA ASP A 247 4.91 6.11 41.03
C ASP A 247 3.55 6.77 40.72
N SER A 248 2.98 6.44 39.55
CA SER A 248 1.70 6.99 39.09
C SER A 248 0.64 5.91 38.98
N SER A 249 -0.51 6.12 39.64
CA SER A 249 -1.71 5.30 39.44
C SER A 249 -2.38 5.66 38.13
N VAL A 250 -2.59 4.66 37.27
CA VAL A 250 -3.22 4.79 35.95
C VAL A 250 -4.34 3.76 35.84
N THR A 251 -5.55 4.09 36.33
CA THR A 251 -6.64 3.11 36.46
C THR A 251 -7.89 3.46 35.65
N TYR A 252 -7.91 4.59 34.96
CA TYR A 252 -9.04 4.98 34.12
C TYR A 252 -9.26 3.98 32.97
N TYR A 253 -10.52 3.82 32.57
CA TYR A 253 -10.90 2.91 31.49
C TYR A 253 -10.11 3.22 30.21
N SER A 254 -9.62 2.18 29.54
CA SER A 254 -8.86 2.25 28.29
C SER A 254 -7.48 2.91 28.39
N ALA A 255 -6.94 3.11 29.60
CA ALA A 255 -5.60 3.64 29.80
C ALA A 255 -4.53 2.83 29.05
N PHE A 256 -3.49 3.53 28.65
CA PHE A 256 -2.30 2.96 28.00
C PHE A 256 -1.10 3.30 28.88
N HIS A 257 -0.48 2.27 29.43
CA HIS A 257 0.76 2.30 30.21
C HIS A 257 1.32 0.88 30.23
N PHE A 258 2.59 0.73 30.60
CA PHE A 258 3.14 -0.56 30.93
C PHE A 258 2.67 -0.96 32.34
N VAL A 259 2.21 -2.20 32.49
CA VAL A 259 1.84 -2.74 33.80
C VAL A 259 2.92 -3.71 34.24
N ASP A 260 3.73 -3.29 35.21
CA ASP A 260 4.73 -4.16 35.85
C ASP A 260 4.03 -5.17 36.78
N GLY A 261 3.57 -6.26 36.17
CA GLY A 261 2.71 -7.26 36.79
C GLY A 261 3.47 -8.44 37.39
N ALA A 262 4.78 -8.52 37.20
CA ALA A 262 5.61 -9.62 37.62
C ALA A 262 7.00 -9.16 38.03
N ASP A 263 7.57 -9.79 39.06
CA ASP A 263 8.96 -9.56 39.46
C ASP A 263 9.71 -10.90 39.47
N ALA A 264 10.20 -11.31 38.29
CA ALA A 264 10.95 -12.56 38.12
C ALA A 264 12.32 -12.28 37.46
N GLU A 265 13.26 -13.23 37.52
CA GLU A 265 14.53 -13.07 36.78
C GLU A 265 14.35 -13.11 35.26
N THR A 266 13.29 -13.76 34.79
CA THR A 266 12.89 -13.83 33.38
C THR A 266 11.38 -13.79 33.29
N GLU A 267 10.87 -12.75 32.64
CA GLU A 267 9.44 -12.45 32.47
C GLU A 267 9.00 -12.61 31.01
N TYR A 268 9.96 -12.61 30.09
CA TYR A 268 9.75 -12.84 28.66
C TYR A 268 10.53 -14.09 28.24
N VAL A 269 9.83 -15.10 27.73
CA VAL A 269 10.42 -16.40 27.36
C VAL A 269 10.21 -16.66 25.89
N TYR A 270 11.22 -17.15 25.19
CA TYR A 270 11.20 -17.34 23.74
C TYR A 270 11.35 -18.81 23.34
N ASP A 271 10.80 -19.18 22.18
CA ASP A 271 11.13 -20.45 21.52
C ASP A 271 12.47 -20.38 20.76
N ALA A 272 12.86 -21.51 20.16
CA ALA A 272 14.10 -21.61 19.40
C ALA A 272 14.11 -20.79 18.09
N ASN A 273 12.93 -20.40 17.57
CA ASN A 273 12.80 -19.52 16.40
C ASN A 273 12.86 -18.03 16.80
N GLY A 274 12.91 -17.74 18.11
CA GLY A 274 12.94 -16.39 18.63
C GLY A 274 11.55 -15.74 18.73
N ASN A 275 10.49 -16.54 18.78
CA ASN A 275 9.13 -16.03 19.05
C ASN A 275 8.89 -15.97 20.56
N MET A 276 8.33 -14.87 21.05
CA MET A 276 7.94 -14.74 22.46
C MET A 276 6.81 -15.71 22.80
N THR A 277 7.05 -16.66 23.69
CA THR A 277 6.06 -17.67 24.11
C THR A 277 5.37 -17.36 25.43
N GLN A 278 5.89 -16.42 26.22
CA GLN A 278 5.36 -16.04 27.54
C GLN A 278 5.62 -14.56 27.77
N ASP A 279 4.67 -13.89 28.42
CA ASP A 279 4.78 -12.51 28.91
C ASP A 279 4.12 -12.46 30.29
N PHE A 280 4.94 -12.37 31.34
CA PHE A 280 4.47 -12.44 32.71
C PHE A 280 3.70 -11.16 33.11
N ASN A 281 4.09 -10.01 32.56
CA ASN A 281 3.50 -8.71 32.84
C ASN A 281 2.07 -8.60 32.30
N LYS A 282 1.83 -9.17 31.11
CA LYS A 282 0.49 -9.31 30.52
C LYS A 282 -0.25 -10.58 30.94
N LYS A 283 0.31 -11.36 31.88
CA LYS A 283 -0.26 -12.63 32.35
C LYS A 283 -0.50 -13.63 31.22
N ILE A 284 0.31 -13.60 30.17
CA ILE A 284 0.25 -14.53 29.05
C ILE A 284 1.05 -15.78 29.41
N SER A 285 0.35 -16.85 29.77
CA SER A 285 0.98 -18.11 30.17
C SER A 285 1.62 -18.83 29.00
N LYS A 286 1.02 -18.78 27.81
CA LYS A 286 1.57 -19.41 26.61
C LYS A 286 1.08 -18.74 25.34
N ILE A 287 2.00 -18.57 24.39
CA ILE A 287 1.69 -18.28 23.00
C ILE A 287 2.13 -19.50 22.17
N GLU A 288 1.20 -19.99 21.35
CA GLU A 288 1.46 -21.00 20.34
C GLU A 288 1.51 -20.34 18.97
N TYR A 289 2.45 -20.80 18.14
CA TYR A 289 2.72 -20.23 16.83
C TYR A 289 2.47 -21.25 15.72
N ASN A 290 2.01 -20.77 14.57
CA ASN A 290 1.94 -21.57 13.36
C ASN A 290 3.31 -21.62 12.64
N SER A 291 3.38 -22.32 11.51
CA SER A 291 4.62 -22.47 10.73
C SER A 291 5.15 -21.18 10.09
N LEU A 292 4.38 -20.08 10.14
CA LEU A 292 4.78 -18.74 9.68
C LEU A 292 5.21 -17.85 10.84
N ASN A 293 5.37 -18.38 12.06
CA ASN A 293 5.65 -17.62 13.28
C ASN A 293 4.57 -16.59 13.63
N LEU A 294 3.31 -16.83 13.22
CA LEU A 294 2.15 -16.03 13.63
C LEU A 294 1.43 -16.70 14.81
N PRO A 295 0.99 -15.94 15.84
CA PRO A 295 0.33 -16.50 17.01
C PRO A 295 -0.96 -17.23 16.60
N SER A 296 -1.04 -18.55 16.78
CA SER A 296 -2.29 -19.30 16.56
C SER A 296 -3.18 -19.31 17.79
N MET A 297 -2.59 -19.22 18.99
CA MET A 297 -3.33 -19.18 20.26
C MET A 297 -2.52 -18.42 21.32
N ILE A 298 -3.21 -17.61 22.13
CA ILE A 298 -2.71 -16.96 23.33
C ILE A 298 -3.54 -17.46 24.51
N GLN A 299 -2.87 -18.04 25.51
CA GLN A 299 -3.45 -18.45 26.78
C GLN A 299 -3.05 -17.45 27.86
N TYR A 300 -4.03 -16.94 28.58
CA TYR A 300 -3.82 -16.11 29.77
C TYR A 300 -3.81 -16.96 31.05
N SER A 301 -3.08 -16.52 32.06
CA SER A 301 -2.89 -17.24 33.33
C SER A 301 -4.18 -17.35 34.16
N HIS A 302 -5.20 -16.55 33.84
CA HIS A 302 -6.54 -16.60 34.43
C HIS A 302 -7.52 -17.50 33.66
N GLY A 303 -7.08 -18.16 32.59
CA GLY A 303 -7.88 -19.14 31.84
C GLY A 303 -8.42 -18.65 30.50
N ASP A 304 -8.47 -17.34 30.28
CA ASP A 304 -8.95 -16.80 29.00
C ASP A 304 -8.01 -17.17 27.85
N GLN A 305 -8.55 -17.21 26.64
CA GLN A 305 -7.79 -17.51 25.45
C GLN A 305 -8.17 -16.58 24.29
N ALA A 306 -7.21 -16.33 23.40
CA ALA A 306 -7.46 -15.79 22.06
C ALA A 306 -6.94 -16.80 21.03
N HIS A 307 -7.74 -17.09 20.00
CA HIS A 307 -7.35 -17.98 18.89
C HIS A 307 -7.40 -17.20 17.59
N TYR A 308 -6.35 -17.34 16.78
CA TYR A 308 -6.22 -16.62 15.53
C TYR A 308 -6.13 -17.62 14.37
N GLY A 309 -6.90 -17.36 13.32
CA GLY A 309 -6.89 -18.13 12.08
C GLY A 309 -6.25 -17.33 10.96
N TYR A 310 -5.37 -17.96 10.17
CA TYR A 310 -4.68 -17.32 9.05
C TYR A 310 -4.82 -18.13 7.76
N ASP A 311 -4.69 -17.45 6.62
CA ASP A 311 -4.46 -18.12 5.34
C ASP A 311 -3.00 -18.60 5.21
N ALA A 312 -2.72 -19.36 4.16
CA ALA A 312 -1.39 -19.91 3.90
C ALA A 312 -0.31 -18.85 3.57
N VAL A 313 -0.70 -17.59 3.36
CA VAL A 313 0.24 -16.47 3.15
C VAL A 313 0.28 -15.52 4.35
N GLY A 314 -0.31 -15.91 5.48
CA GLY A 314 -0.23 -15.17 6.75
C GLY A 314 -1.27 -14.08 6.93
N ARG A 315 -2.29 -13.97 6.06
CA ARG A 315 -3.38 -13.00 6.30
C ARG A 315 -4.31 -13.53 7.38
N LYS A 316 -4.62 -12.69 8.38
CA LYS A 316 -5.61 -13.02 9.41
C LYS A 316 -6.99 -13.19 8.78
N LEU A 317 -7.65 -14.29 9.11
CA LEU A 317 -9.00 -14.66 8.68
C LEU A 317 -10.00 -14.68 9.82
N SER A 318 -9.55 -14.82 11.06
CA SER A 318 -10.44 -14.80 12.22
C SER A 318 -9.69 -14.55 13.52
N VAL A 319 -10.40 -13.98 14.49
CA VAL A 319 -10.02 -13.99 15.89
C VAL A 319 -11.20 -14.43 16.75
N SER A 320 -10.95 -15.31 17.73
CA SER A 320 -11.95 -15.70 18.73
C SER A 320 -11.41 -15.54 20.13
N HIS A 321 -12.14 -14.84 20.98
CA HIS A 321 -11.82 -14.71 22.40
C HIS A 321 -12.73 -15.62 23.22
N ILE A 322 -12.11 -16.55 23.94
CA ILE A 322 -12.79 -17.48 24.85
C ILE A 322 -12.56 -16.96 26.26
N ILE A 323 -13.64 -16.54 26.91
CA ILE A 323 -13.59 -16.06 28.30
C ILE A 323 -13.96 -17.21 29.22
N SER A 324 -13.09 -17.47 30.19
CA SER A 324 -13.37 -18.44 31.22
C SER A 324 -14.45 -17.88 32.15
N PRO A 325 -15.57 -18.59 32.39
CA PRO A 325 -16.63 -18.10 33.27
C PRO A 325 -16.17 -17.98 34.74
N VAL A 326 -15.08 -18.65 35.10
CA VAL A 326 -14.41 -18.56 36.40
C VAL A 326 -12.91 -18.42 36.14
N ASN A 327 -12.25 -17.49 36.81
CA ASN A 327 -10.79 -17.39 36.75
C ASN A 327 -10.17 -18.70 37.24
N ILE A 328 -9.40 -19.36 36.37
CA ILE A 328 -8.61 -20.54 36.73
C ILE A 328 -7.14 -20.16 36.79
N TYR A 329 -6.34 -20.90 37.55
CA TYR A 329 -4.89 -20.72 37.55
C TYR A 329 -4.25 -21.58 36.46
N VAL A 330 -3.65 -20.95 35.47
CA VAL A 330 -2.85 -21.60 34.43
C VAL A 330 -1.37 -21.28 34.68
N PRO A 331 -0.52 -22.29 34.98
CA PRO A 331 0.92 -22.07 35.17
C PRO A 331 1.60 -21.48 33.94
N MET A 332 2.60 -20.63 34.16
CA MET A 332 3.40 -20.06 33.07
C MET A 332 4.09 -21.17 32.27
N GLY A 333 4.08 -21.05 30.94
CA GLY A 333 4.56 -22.07 30.02
C GLY A 333 3.57 -23.20 29.71
N SER A 334 2.37 -23.19 30.31
CA SER A 334 1.36 -24.23 30.11
C SER A 334 0.10 -23.71 29.42
N THR A 335 -0.68 -24.66 28.90
CA THR A 335 -2.02 -24.44 28.37
C THR A 335 -3.01 -25.32 29.13
N THR A 336 -4.24 -24.84 29.29
CA THR A 336 -5.33 -25.63 29.86
C THR A 336 -6.58 -25.36 29.04
N LEU A 337 -7.29 -26.42 28.65
CA LEU A 337 -8.65 -26.24 28.15
C LEU A 337 -9.55 -25.91 29.35
N PRO A 338 -10.47 -24.95 29.24
CA PRO A 338 -11.48 -24.75 30.27
C PRO A 338 -12.31 -26.04 30.42
N GLU A 339 -12.10 -26.81 31.50
CA GLU A 339 -12.87 -28.04 31.74
C GLU A 339 -14.35 -27.68 32.03
N ASN A 340 -15.26 -28.18 31.19
CA ASN A 340 -16.68 -28.40 31.48
C ASN A 340 -17.48 -27.27 32.17
N ALA A 341 -17.16 -26.00 31.90
CA ALA A 341 -17.96 -24.87 32.38
C ALA A 341 -18.55 -24.12 31.18
N PHE A 342 -19.75 -23.58 31.36
CA PHE A 342 -20.47 -22.76 30.38
C PHE A 342 -19.59 -21.61 29.86
N LEU A 343 -18.84 -21.85 28.78
CA LEU A 343 -17.99 -20.84 28.17
C LEU A 343 -18.86 -19.73 27.62
N GLU A 344 -18.69 -18.52 28.15
CA GLU A 344 -19.27 -17.32 27.57
C GLU A 344 -18.34 -16.88 26.42
N TRP A 345 -18.71 -17.28 25.21
CA TRP A 345 -18.01 -16.85 24.00
C TRP A 345 -18.38 -15.40 23.71
N ARG A 346 -17.41 -14.49 23.81
CA ARG A 346 -17.59 -13.09 23.43
C ARG A 346 -17.34 -12.93 21.94
N GLY A 347 -18.33 -13.34 21.15
CA GLY A 347 -18.32 -13.13 19.70
C GLY A 347 -17.19 -13.87 18.98
N PHE A 348 -17.31 -13.92 17.66
CA PHE A 348 -16.30 -14.46 16.78
C PHE A 348 -16.23 -13.54 15.57
N ASP A 349 -15.12 -12.81 15.46
CA ASP A 349 -14.88 -11.93 14.33
C ASP A 349 -14.20 -12.74 13.23
N VAL A 350 -14.91 -12.85 12.10
CA VAL A 350 -14.40 -13.50 10.89
C VAL A 350 -14.20 -12.44 9.83
N TYR A 351 -13.06 -12.52 9.16
CA TYR A 351 -12.71 -11.65 8.05
C TYR A 351 -12.78 -12.45 6.75
N ALA A 352 -13.52 -11.93 5.77
CA ALA A 352 -13.50 -12.40 4.39
C ALA A 352 -13.18 -11.21 3.48
N ASP A 353 -11.99 -11.24 2.87
CA ASP A 353 -11.37 -10.10 2.19
C ASP A 353 -11.34 -8.84 3.10
N ASN A 354 -12.15 -7.84 2.79
CA ASN A 354 -12.26 -6.57 3.52
C ASN A 354 -13.53 -6.46 4.37
N ILE A 355 -14.32 -7.53 4.49
CA ILE A 355 -15.55 -7.54 5.29
C ILE A 355 -15.32 -8.31 6.59
N GLN A 356 -15.69 -7.68 7.70
CA GLN A 356 -15.82 -8.28 9.02
C GLN A 356 -17.24 -8.80 9.21
N TYR A 357 -17.34 -10.01 9.72
CA TYR A 357 -18.58 -10.71 10.03
C TYR A 357 -18.63 -11.06 11.50
N PHE A 358 -19.80 -10.85 12.09
CA PHE A 358 -20.12 -11.42 13.38
C PHE A 358 -20.83 -12.76 13.17
N MET A 359 -20.32 -13.81 13.79
CA MET A 359 -20.90 -15.15 13.71
C MET A 359 -21.76 -15.45 14.94
N GLU A 360 -23.00 -15.88 14.70
CA GLU A 360 -23.88 -16.37 15.77
C GLU A 360 -23.58 -17.84 16.09
N LYS A 361 -23.70 -18.19 17.36
CA LYS A 361 -23.34 -19.50 17.92
C LYS A 361 -24.09 -20.66 17.23
N SER A 362 -23.37 -21.75 16.94
CA SER A 362 -23.92 -23.12 16.95
C SER A 362 -23.45 -23.83 18.21
N LEU A 363 -24.38 -24.34 19.03
CA LEU A 363 -24.07 -25.21 20.17
C LEU A 363 -23.57 -26.56 19.62
N SER A 364 -22.27 -26.75 19.45
CA SER A 364 -21.69 -28.09 19.50
C SER A 364 -20.31 -28.10 20.16
N VAL A 365 -20.26 -28.84 21.27
CA VAL A 365 -19.08 -29.19 22.04
C VAL A 365 -18.11 -29.92 21.11
N PHE A 366 -16.87 -29.41 20.95
CA PHE A 366 -15.58 -30.07 20.70
C PHE A 366 -14.62 -29.09 19.97
N PRO A 367 -13.38 -28.87 20.47
CA PRO A 367 -12.50 -27.76 20.07
C PRO A 367 -11.83 -27.91 18.69
N THR A 368 -12.24 -28.86 17.86
CA THR A 368 -11.51 -29.19 16.61
C THR A 368 -12.23 -28.83 15.33
N ARG A 369 -13.52 -28.45 15.36
CA ARG A 369 -14.27 -27.94 14.20
C ARG A 369 -15.37 -26.96 14.64
N LEU A 370 -15.20 -25.68 14.31
CA LEU A 370 -16.27 -24.69 14.43
C LEU A 370 -17.35 -25.01 13.38
N ASN A 371 -18.52 -25.47 13.84
CA ASN A 371 -19.73 -25.51 13.01
C ASN A 371 -20.46 -24.18 13.22
N PHE A 372 -20.81 -23.49 12.14
CA PHE A 372 -21.46 -22.19 12.20
C PHE A 372 -22.95 -22.32 11.88
N ASP A 373 -23.81 -21.67 12.67
CA ASP A 373 -25.26 -21.62 12.40
C ASP A 373 -25.63 -20.45 11.45
N GLY A 374 -24.68 -19.56 11.16
CA GLY A 374 -24.84 -18.38 10.30
C GLY A 374 -24.06 -17.18 10.83
N GLY A 375 -23.92 -16.14 10.02
CA GLY A 375 -23.35 -14.86 10.45
C GLY A 375 -23.88 -13.71 9.60
N TYR A 376 -23.60 -12.48 10.02
CA TYR A 376 -23.97 -11.27 9.30
C TYR A 376 -22.80 -10.28 9.22
N PRO A 377 -22.68 -9.53 8.12
CA PRO A 377 -21.61 -8.58 7.93
C PRO A 377 -21.82 -7.36 8.83
N THR A 378 -20.79 -6.97 9.56
CA THR A 378 -20.85 -5.83 10.51
C THR A 378 -20.10 -4.62 9.99
N ARG A 379 -19.00 -4.82 9.28
CA ARG A 379 -18.14 -3.75 8.78
C ARG A 379 -17.47 -4.13 7.46
N LEU A 380 -17.42 -3.20 6.52
CA LEU A 380 -16.68 -3.34 5.27
C LEU A 380 -15.65 -2.23 5.19
N ASN A 381 -14.36 -2.60 5.17
CA ASN A 381 -13.26 -1.65 5.14
C ASN A 381 -12.93 -1.24 3.69
N PHE A 382 -12.60 0.03 3.49
CA PHE A 382 -12.09 0.56 2.21
C PHE A 382 -10.94 1.53 2.45
N ASP A 383 -10.23 1.93 1.38
CA ASP A 383 -9.14 2.90 1.48
C ASP A 383 -9.65 4.27 1.96
N GLY A 384 -9.40 4.59 3.23
CA GLY A 384 -9.82 5.83 3.89
C GLY A 384 -11.09 5.73 4.73
N GLY A 385 -11.59 4.53 5.06
CA GLY A 385 -12.75 4.40 5.94
C GLY A 385 -13.35 3.00 6.04
N TYR A 386 -14.60 2.94 6.52
CA TYR A 386 -15.40 1.73 6.57
C TYR A 386 -16.89 2.02 6.37
N ILE A 387 -17.66 0.96 6.08
CA ILE A 387 -19.10 0.99 5.90
C ILE A 387 -19.77 0.09 6.93
N THR A 388 -20.84 0.57 7.55
CA THR A 388 -21.78 -0.21 8.35
C THR A 388 -23.13 -0.33 7.63
N SER A 389 -24.05 -1.17 8.14
CA SER A 389 -25.36 -1.44 7.50
C SER A 389 -25.24 -1.95 6.05
N ILE A 390 -24.36 -2.93 5.84
CA ILE A 390 -23.95 -3.44 4.52
C ILE A 390 -25.12 -4.05 3.72
N ASP A 391 -26.01 -4.75 4.40
CA ASP A 391 -27.16 -5.42 3.77
C ASP A 391 -28.39 -4.48 3.59
N ASP A 392 -28.31 -3.23 4.09
CA ASP A 392 -29.37 -2.22 4.05
C ASP A 392 -28.90 -0.94 3.32
N THR A 393 -29.26 0.25 3.83
CA THR A 393 -28.72 1.54 3.38
C THR A 393 -27.34 1.73 3.99
N PRO A 394 -26.25 1.73 3.19
CA PRO A 394 -24.90 1.76 3.71
C PRO A 394 -24.57 3.10 4.37
N VAL A 395 -23.99 3.03 5.55
CA VAL A 395 -23.50 4.20 6.29
C VAL A 395 -21.98 4.25 6.18
N TYR A 396 -21.45 5.32 5.59
CA TYR A 396 -20.01 5.51 5.41
C TYR A 396 -19.39 6.25 6.59
N HIS A 397 -18.23 5.79 7.01
CA HIS A 397 -17.38 6.39 8.03
C HIS A 397 -15.99 6.59 7.41
N TYR A 398 -15.40 7.77 7.61
CA TYR A 398 -14.15 8.17 6.98
C TYR A 398 -13.05 8.39 8.01
N TYR A 399 -11.85 7.92 7.69
CA TYR A 399 -10.65 8.18 8.46
C TYR A 399 -10.01 9.49 8.03
N LEU A 400 -9.69 10.34 9.00
CA LEU A 400 -8.79 11.47 8.80
C LEU A 400 -7.45 11.12 9.43
N GLN A 401 -6.42 11.12 8.58
CA GLN A 401 -5.13 10.52 8.91
C GLN A 401 -4.01 11.56 8.91
N ASP A 402 -3.01 11.33 9.76
CA ASP A 402 -1.75 12.08 9.72
C ASP A 402 -0.80 11.54 8.64
N HIS A 403 0.39 12.14 8.52
CA HIS A 403 1.40 11.74 7.54
C HIS A 403 1.85 10.27 7.62
N LEU A 404 1.71 9.60 8.77
CA LEU A 404 2.04 8.19 8.98
C LEU A 404 0.85 7.26 8.67
N GLY A 405 -0.30 7.82 8.30
CA GLY A 405 -1.53 7.06 8.13
C GLY A 405 -2.21 6.67 9.45
N ASN A 406 -1.87 7.33 10.58
CA ASN A 406 -2.55 7.08 11.84
C ASN A 406 -3.96 7.66 11.79
N ASN A 407 -4.96 6.91 12.22
CA ASN A 407 -6.35 7.38 12.25
C ASN A 407 -6.57 8.40 13.38
N ARG A 408 -6.34 9.68 13.11
CA ARG A 408 -6.51 10.79 14.08
C ARG A 408 -7.97 11.09 14.38
N MET A 409 -8.84 10.96 13.37
CA MET A 409 -10.29 11.10 13.55
C MET A 409 -11.05 10.06 12.73
N VAL A 410 -12.22 9.67 13.24
CA VAL A 410 -13.26 8.96 12.49
C VAL A 410 -14.47 9.87 12.40
N VAL A 411 -14.97 10.07 11.18
CA VAL A 411 -16.06 11.00 10.89
C VAL A 411 -17.13 10.29 10.07
N ASN A 412 -18.39 10.38 10.48
CA ASN A 412 -19.50 9.77 9.74
C ASN A 412 -19.83 10.56 8.46
N ALA A 413 -20.69 10.00 7.60
CA ALA A 413 -21.09 10.62 6.34
C ALA A 413 -21.77 12.00 6.47
N ASN A 414 -22.27 12.37 7.65
CA ASN A 414 -22.85 13.69 7.93
C ASN A 414 -21.78 14.72 8.37
N GLY A 415 -20.53 14.29 8.54
CA GLY A 415 -19.45 15.14 9.02
C GLY A 415 -19.33 15.20 10.55
N GLU A 416 -20.02 14.33 11.30
CA GLU A 416 -19.96 14.29 12.76
C GLU A 416 -18.77 13.43 13.22
N VAL A 417 -18.03 13.89 14.24
CA VAL A 417 -16.87 13.20 14.80
C VAL A 417 -17.33 12.06 15.71
N GLU A 418 -16.88 10.84 15.42
CA GLU A 418 -17.23 9.64 16.18
C GLU A 418 -16.10 9.17 17.10
N GLN A 419 -14.86 9.50 16.74
CA GLN A 419 -13.66 9.09 17.46
C GLN A 419 -12.51 10.05 17.18
N VAL A 420 -11.72 10.35 18.20
CA VAL A 420 -10.46 11.10 18.12
C VAL A 420 -9.38 10.28 18.78
N ASN A 421 -8.27 10.06 18.07
CA ASN A 421 -7.11 9.35 18.61
C ASN A 421 -5.87 10.24 18.56
N HIS A 422 -5.15 10.30 19.68
CA HIS A 422 -3.83 10.91 19.76
C HIS A 422 -2.81 9.85 20.16
N TYR A 423 -1.61 9.95 19.61
CA TYR A 423 -0.60 8.90 19.72
C TYR A 423 0.71 9.42 20.30
N TYR A 424 1.29 8.64 21.21
CA TYR A 424 2.72 8.66 21.48
C TYR A 424 3.51 8.32 20.20
N ALA A 425 4.81 8.63 20.16
CA ALA A 425 5.61 8.45 18.95
C ALA A 425 5.67 6.97 18.53
N PHE A 426 5.77 6.06 19.51
CA PHE A 426 5.74 4.60 19.30
C PHE A 426 4.31 4.00 19.21
N GLY A 427 3.26 4.84 19.09
CA GLY A 427 1.92 4.39 18.71
C GLY A 427 0.96 4.04 19.85
N GLY A 428 1.37 4.26 21.10
CA GLY A 428 0.48 4.19 22.26
C GLY A 428 -0.63 5.25 22.18
N LEU A 429 -1.84 4.91 22.62
CA LEU A 429 -2.96 5.87 22.66
C LEU A 429 -2.82 6.80 23.86
N MET A 430 -2.95 8.10 23.65
CA MET A 430 -3.01 9.08 24.74
C MET A 430 -4.34 8.97 25.50
N GLY A 431 -4.32 9.19 26.82
CA GLY A 431 -5.50 9.14 27.69
C GLY A 431 -6.59 10.20 27.46
N GLU A 432 -6.37 11.11 26.51
CA GLU A 432 -7.36 12.08 26.03
C GLU A 432 -8.04 11.65 24.72
N SER A 433 -7.68 10.51 24.15
CA SER A 433 -8.41 9.93 23.01
C SER A 433 -9.87 9.64 23.40
N THR A 434 -10.82 9.87 22.49
CA THR A 434 -12.27 9.75 22.74
C THR A 434 -12.95 8.84 21.71
N GLY A 435 -14.08 8.22 22.08
CA GLY A 435 -14.82 7.30 21.20
C GLY A 435 -14.12 5.95 20.96
N GLY A 436 -13.23 5.54 21.87
CA GLY A 436 -12.21 4.48 21.69
C GLY A 436 -12.66 3.20 20.98
N ASP A 437 -13.86 2.68 21.25
CA ASP A 437 -14.30 1.36 20.78
C ASP A 437 -15.16 1.39 19.50
N THR A 438 -15.38 2.57 18.88
CA THR A 438 -16.17 2.67 17.62
C THR A 438 -15.61 1.80 16.49
N GLN A 439 -14.28 1.66 16.43
CA GLN A 439 -13.55 0.87 15.45
C GLN A 439 -12.11 0.59 15.94
N THR A 440 -11.48 -0.50 15.50
CA THR A 440 -10.22 -1.04 16.05
C THR A 440 -8.95 -0.62 15.32
N TYR A 441 -9.02 -0.05 14.13
CA TYR A 441 -7.87 0.41 13.32
C TYR A 441 -7.34 1.76 13.82
N LYS A 442 -6.14 1.80 14.41
CA LYS A 442 -5.56 3.01 15.01
C LYS A 442 -4.27 3.45 14.32
N TYR A 443 -3.14 3.14 14.94
CA TYR A 443 -1.80 3.54 14.51
C TYR A 443 -1.41 2.83 13.21
N ASN A 444 -0.89 3.58 12.23
CA ASN A 444 -0.64 3.19 10.83
C ASN A 444 -1.79 2.46 10.13
N GLY A 445 -3.03 2.71 10.57
CA GLY A 445 -4.20 1.97 10.09
C GLY A 445 -4.14 0.47 10.40
N LYS A 446 -3.52 0.08 11.53
CA LYS A 446 -3.46 -1.30 12.02
C LYS A 446 -4.50 -1.56 13.09
N GLU A 447 -5.04 -2.77 13.07
CA GLU A 447 -6.00 -3.23 14.05
C GLU A 447 -5.33 -3.41 15.41
N LEU A 448 -5.90 -2.79 16.45
CA LEU A 448 -5.46 -2.88 17.83
C LEU A 448 -6.36 -3.88 18.59
N ASP A 449 -5.78 -4.97 19.07
CA ASP A 449 -6.44 -5.92 19.98
C ASP A 449 -6.09 -5.55 21.42
N ARG A 450 -7.12 -5.17 22.19
CA ARG A 450 -7.02 -4.76 23.60
C ARG A 450 -7.66 -5.74 24.57
N ILE A 451 -8.23 -6.84 24.06
CA ILE A 451 -8.96 -7.79 24.90
C ILE A 451 -7.96 -8.44 25.87
N ASN A 452 -8.35 -8.53 27.14
CA ASN A 452 -7.52 -8.99 28.26
C ASN A 452 -6.24 -8.16 28.49
N GLY A 453 -6.19 -6.91 28.03
CA GLY A 453 -5.03 -6.03 28.20
C GLY A 453 -3.87 -6.34 27.25
N LEU A 454 -4.15 -7.03 26.13
CA LEU A 454 -3.13 -7.39 25.14
C LEU A 454 -2.44 -6.15 24.57
N ASP A 455 -3.21 -5.18 24.09
CA ASP A 455 -2.75 -3.91 23.51
C ASP A 455 -1.73 -4.09 22.36
N TRP A 456 -1.99 -5.07 21.49
CA TRP A 456 -1.14 -5.38 20.35
C TRP A 456 -1.74 -4.91 19.03
N TYR A 457 -0.89 -4.35 18.18
CA TYR A 457 -1.22 -4.05 16.79
C TYR A 457 -0.91 -5.24 15.88
N ASP A 458 -1.87 -5.60 15.03
CA ASP A 458 -1.69 -6.60 13.99
C ASP A 458 -1.18 -5.94 12.70
N TYR A 459 0.08 -6.23 12.34
CA TYR A 459 0.71 -5.74 11.13
C TYR A 459 0.68 -6.74 9.97
N GLY A 460 0.17 -7.95 10.18
CA GLY A 460 0.18 -9.03 9.19
C GLY A 460 1.27 -10.06 9.52
N ALA A 461 2.52 -9.78 9.18
CA ALA A 461 3.62 -10.72 9.41
C ALA A 461 4.11 -10.78 10.86
N ARG A 462 3.78 -9.77 11.68
CA ARG A 462 4.16 -9.65 13.09
C ARG A 462 3.09 -8.92 13.89
N ASN A 463 3.10 -9.13 15.22
CA ASN A 463 2.35 -8.32 16.18
C ASN A 463 3.29 -7.36 16.92
N TYR A 464 2.84 -6.12 17.09
CA TYR A 464 3.60 -5.03 17.68
C TYR A 464 2.99 -4.58 19.01
N ASP A 465 3.82 -4.45 20.05
CA ASP A 465 3.43 -3.90 21.34
C ASP A 465 4.00 -2.49 21.52
N ALA A 466 3.09 -1.53 21.49
CA ALA A 466 3.42 -0.13 21.64
C ALA A 466 3.84 0.23 23.07
N ALA A 467 3.41 -0.53 24.09
CA ALA A 467 3.82 -0.29 25.47
C ALA A 467 5.32 -0.57 25.63
N LEU A 468 5.82 -1.60 24.97
CA LEU A 468 7.24 -1.95 24.92
C LEU A 468 8.03 -1.25 23.82
N GLY A 469 7.37 -0.75 22.77
CA GLY A 469 7.99 -0.09 21.63
C GLY A 469 8.66 -1.05 20.63
N ARG A 470 8.22 -2.32 20.57
CA ARG A 470 8.93 -3.37 19.81
C ARG A 470 8.06 -4.54 19.35
N TRP A 471 8.62 -5.37 18.45
CA TRP A 471 8.02 -6.63 18.00
C TRP A 471 8.26 -7.78 18.99
N HIS A 472 7.36 -8.77 18.98
CA HIS A 472 7.48 -10.00 19.82
C HIS A 472 8.21 -11.15 19.13
N VAL A 473 8.41 -11.06 17.82
CA VAL A 473 9.03 -12.10 17.00
C VAL A 473 10.12 -11.49 16.12
N VAL A 474 11.04 -12.33 15.67
CA VAL A 474 12.14 -11.94 14.77
C VAL A 474 11.57 -11.44 13.44
N ASP A 475 12.13 -10.35 12.92
CA ASP A 475 11.84 -9.85 11.58
C ASP A 475 12.03 -10.94 10.51
N PRO A 476 11.00 -11.25 9.68
CA PRO A 476 11.14 -12.19 8.56
C PRO A 476 12.23 -11.82 7.55
N LEU A 477 12.65 -10.55 7.50
CA LEU A 477 13.71 -10.00 6.66
C LEU A 477 14.88 -9.45 7.49
N ALA A 478 15.11 -9.97 8.70
CA ALA A 478 16.18 -9.52 9.60
C ALA A 478 17.57 -9.46 8.92
N GLU A 479 17.86 -10.34 7.96
CA GLU A 479 19.13 -10.37 7.23
C GLU A 479 19.37 -9.15 6.33
N LYS A 480 18.34 -8.33 6.09
CA LYS A 480 18.47 -7.03 5.43
C LYS A 480 19.13 -5.98 6.35
N TYR A 481 19.10 -6.21 7.66
CA TYR A 481 19.37 -5.21 8.69
C TYR A 481 20.41 -5.65 9.73
N TYR A 482 21.67 -5.74 9.34
CA TYR A 482 22.75 -6.19 10.25
C TYR A 482 23.02 -5.27 11.43
N ASN A 483 22.63 -4.00 11.36
CA ASN A 483 22.90 -2.98 12.37
C ASN A 483 21.67 -2.60 13.22
N VAL A 484 20.57 -3.35 13.09
CA VAL A 484 19.31 -3.10 13.79
C VAL A 484 18.87 -4.40 14.47
N SER A 485 18.34 -4.30 15.68
CA SER A 485 17.78 -5.44 16.39
C SER A 485 16.66 -6.06 15.55
N PRO A 486 16.58 -7.40 15.42
CA PRO A 486 15.51 -8.07 14.68
C PRO A 486 14.13 -7.86 15.28
N TYR A 487 14.03 -7.23 16.45
CA TYR A 487 12.79 -6.90 17.15
C TYR A 487 12.49 -5.40 17.15
N ALA A 488 13.37 -4.55 16.59
CA ALA A 488 13.17 -3.10 16.60
C ALA A 488 12.03 -2.69 15.66
N TYR A 489 11.20 -1.76 16.11
CA TYR A 489 10.13 -1.20 15.30
C TYR A 489 10.65 -0.02 14.48
N CYS A 490 10.47 -0.07 13.15
CA CYS A 490 10.85 1.01 12.23
C CYS A 490 12.32 1.49 12.34
N GLY A 491 13.24 0.61 12.77
CA GLY A 491 14.64 1.00 13.04
C GLY A 491 14.75 2.12 14.08
N ASP A 492 13.85 2.10 15.07
CA ASP A 492 13.73 3.09 16.16
C ASP A 492 13.44 4.52 15.68
N ASN A 493 12.86 4.67 14.48
CA ASN A 493 12.43 5.98 13.95
C ASN A 493 10.94 5.97 13.52
N PRO A 494 10.02 5.79 14.48
CA PRO A 494 8.58 5.64 14.21
C PRO A 494 7.91 6.93 13.70
N VAL A 495 8.59 8.07 13.82
CA VAL A 495 8.09 9.38 13.33
C VAL A 495 8.31 9.54 11.83
N ASN A 496 9.29 8.86 11.24
CA ASN A 496 9.65 9.04 9.83
C ASN A 496 9.45 7.77 8.98
N ALA A 497 9.10 6.65 9.62
CA ALA A 497 8.92 5.37 8.96
C ALA A 497 7.70 4.62 9.49
N ILE A 498 7.12 3.82 8.60
CA ILE A 498 6.06 2.86 8.91
C ILE A 498 6.54 1.47 8.48
N ASP A 499 6.10 0.42 9.15
CA ASP A 499 6.22 -0.95 8.62
C ASP A 499 4.86 -1.35 8.02
N PRO A 500 4.66 -1.38 6.70
CA PRO A 500 3.33 -1.56 6.13
C PRO A 500 2.74 -2.96 6.34
N ASN A 501 3.56 -3.98 6.53
CA ASN A 501 3.12 -5.38 6.62
C ASN A 501 3.84 -6.20 7.71
N GLY A 502 4.64 -5.55 8.56
CA GLY A 502 5.42 -6.21 9.59
C GLY A 502 6.63 -6.96 9.03
N GLU A 503 7.16 -6.58 7.88
CA GLU A 503 8.33 -7.22 7.25
C GLU A 503 9.42 -6.22 6.89
N ASP A 504 9.06 -4.98 6.56
CA ASP A 504 10.01 -4.05 5.97
C ASP A 504 9.64 -2.59 6.25
N PRO A 505 10.40 -1.87 7.10
CA PRO A 505 10.19 -0.45 7.32
C PRO A 505 10.37 0.39 6.05
N VAL A 506 9.39 1.25 5.78
CA VAL A 506 9.39 2.23 4.70
C VAL A 506 9.49 3.62 5.30
N TYR A 507 10.59 4.31 5.00
CA TYR A 507 10.77 5.71 5.38
C TYR A 507 10.02 6.62 4.41
N LEU A 508 9.16 7.48 4.95
CA LEU A 508 8.28 8.36 4.17
C LEU A 508 9.05 9.49 3.45
N PHE A 509 10.22 9.86 3.96
CA PHE A 509 11.00 11.01 3.46
C PHE A 509 12.48 10.71 3.18
N SER A 510 12.95 9.47 3.42
CA SER A 510 14.36 9.14 3.24
C SER A 510 14.72 8.78 1.80
N LYS A 511 15.72 9.51 1.30
CA LYS A 511 16.50 9.36 0.06
C LYS A 511 15.70 9.23 -1.25
N TYR A 512 15.77 10.32 -2.01
CA TYR A 512 16.09 10.28 -3.43
C TYR A 512 16.98 9.07 -3.78
N ASP A 513 16.37 7.99 -4.26
CA ASP A 513 17.03 7.07 -5.18
C ASP A 513 16.64 7.46 -6.61
N ILE A 514 17.25 8.55 -7.07
CA ILE A 514 17.36 8.90 -8.50
C ILE A 514 18.36 8.01 -9.25
N ASN A 515 18.82 6.89 -8.66
CA ASN A 515 19.83 6.01 -9.24
C ASN A 515 19.39 4.56 -9.43
N ALA A 516 18.09 4.29 -9.54
CA ALA A 516 17.60 3.13 -10.31
C ALA A 516 17.42 3.46 -11.80
N ILE A 517 18.44 4.04 -12.43
CA ILE A 517 18.62 3.97 -13.89
C ILE A 517 19.75 2.96 -14.16
N PRO A 518 19.44 1.69 -14.43
CA PRO A 518 20.20 1.01 -15.45
C PRO A 518 19.79 1.62 -16.80
N PHE A 519 20.72 2.35 -17.42
CA PHE A 519 20.76 2.50 -18.87
C PHE A 519 20.73 1.09 -19.44
N LYS A 520 19.57 0.63 -19.87
CA LYS A 520 19.42 -0.56 -20.71
C LYS A 520 18.98 -0.05 -22.06
N LEU A 521 19.51 -0.69 -23.11
CA LEU A 521 19.05 -0.57 -24.50
C LEU A 521 17.53 -0.66 -24.51
N ASP A 522 16.90 0.50 -24.42
CA ASP A 522 15.48 0.57 -24.26
C ASP A 522 14.94 0.63 -25.67
N PHE A 523 14.41 -0.52 -26.09
CA PHE A 523 13.33 -0.54 -27.04
C PHE A 523 12.15 0.19 -26.36
N ARG A 524 12.26 1.53 -26.24
CA ARG A 524 11.39 2.47 -25.52
C ARG A 524 9.98 2.45 -26.08
N ASN A 525 9.17 1.45 -25.77
CA ASN A 525 7.75 1.50 -26.11
C ASN A 525 7.08 2.66 -25.34
N LEU A 526 7.17 3.87 -25.91
CA LEU A 526 6.24 4.96 -25.72
C LEU A 526 4.85 4.39 -26.04
N ASN A 527 4.11 4.07 -24.99
CA ASN A 527 2.74 3.53 -25.00
C ASN A 527 2.62 2.12 -25.61
N ALA A 528 2.63 1.08 -24.76
CA ALA A 528 2.51 -0.31 -25.19
C ALA A 528 1.12 -0.64 -25.76
N VAL A 529 0.88 -0.30 -27.02
CA VAL A 529 -0.08 -1.00 -27.86
C VAL A 529 0.46 -2.42 -28.10
N PRO A 530 -0.30 -3.49 -27.82
CA PRO A 530 0.18 -4.86 -28.01
C PRO A 530 0.63 -5.07 -29.46
N ASN A 531 1.74 -5.79 -29.64
CA ASN A 531 2.33 -6.19 -30.92
C ASN A 531 3.02 -5.11 -31.77
N VAL A 532 3.34 -3.93 -31.21
CA VAL A 532 4.21 -2.92 -31.86
C VAL A 532 5.66 -3.00 -31.34
N ILE A 533 6.64 -2.96 -32.25
CA ILE A 533 8.08 -2.94 -31.99
C ILE A 533 8.66 -1.67 -32.60
N ASN A 534 9.08 -0.75 -31.75
CA ASN A 534 9.78 0.45 -32.20
C ASN A 534 11.30 0.18 -32.16
N VAL A 535 12.01 0.64 -33.18
CA VAL A 535 13.47 0.46 -33.33
C VAL A 535 14.12 1.82 -33.53
N TRP A 536 14.94 2.25 -32.58
CA TRP A 536 15.70 3.50 -32.66
C TRP A 536 17.14 3.21 -33.02
N ALA A 537 17.58 3.73 -34.17
CA ALA A 537 18.92 3.54 -34.69
C ALA A 537 19.29 4.69 -35.65
N HIS A 538 20.58 4.93 -35.85
CA HIS A 538 21.01 5.65 -37.05
C HIS A 538 20.90 4.73 -38.26
N GLY A 539 20.64 5.29 -39.44
CA GLY A 539 20.50 4.50 -40.68
C GLY A 539 20.55 5.38 -41.91
N ASN A 540 20.39 4.74 -43.07
CA ASN A 540 20.23 5.40 -44.37
C ASN A 540 19.17 4.62 -45.18
N SER A 541 19.09 4.84 -46.50
CA SER A 541 18.16 4.12 -47.38
C SER A 541 18.19 2.61 -47.24
N ASP A 542 19.34 2.02 -46.90
CA ASP A 542 19.59 0.58 -47.08
C ASP A 542 19.98 -0.15 -45.79
N GLU A 543 20.21 0.55 -44.68
CA GLU A 543 20.69 -0.08 -43.44
C GLU A 543 20.37 0.71 -42.17
N ILE A 544 20.46 0.02 -41.03
CA ILE A 544 20.53 0.63 -39.70
C ILE A 544 21.83 0.23 -38.98
N SER A 545 22.35 1.09 -38.12
CA SER A 545 23.59 0.86 -37.37
C SER A 545 23.30 0.48 -35.92
N HIS A 546 24.01 -0.54 -35.40
CA HIS A 546 23.91 -1.00 -34.02
C HIS A 546 25.31 -1.32 -33.45
N ASN A 547 25.71 -0.64 -32.37
CA ASN A 547 27.03 -0.76 -31.74
C ASN A 547 28.20 -0.64 -32.75
N GLY A 548 28.09 0.31 -33.68
CA GLY A 548 29.10 0.55 -34.72
C GLY A 548 29.09 -0.45 -35.88
N ARG A 549 28.13 -1.38 -35.93
CA ARG A 549 27.98 -2.36 -37.02
C ARG A 549 26.76 -2.08 -37.87
N SER A 550 26.92 -2.16 -39.19
CA SER A 550 25.80 -2.08 -40.14
C SER A 550 24.93 -3.35 -40.11
N ILE A 551 23.63 -3.14 -39.97
CA ILE A 551 22.54 -4.11 -40.09
C ILE A 551 21.80 -3.79 -41.39
N ASN A 552 22.19 -4.49 -42.44
CA ASN A 552 21.75 -4.26 -43.82
C ASN A 552 21.03 -5.45 -44.46
N THR A 553 20.69 -6.49 -43.67
CA THR A 553 19.96 -7.67 -44.15
C THR A 553 18.89 -8.12 -43.17
N ALA A 554 17.85 -8.77 -43.69
CA ALA A 554 16.74 -9.30 -42.89
C ALA A 554 17.16 -10.36 -41.87
N ASP A 555 18.16 -11.20 -42.18
CA ASP A 555 18.68 -12.20 -41.23
C ASP A 555 19.39 -11.52 -40.04
N LYS A 556 20.27 -10.54 -40.30
CA LYS A 556 20.92 -9.76 -39.24
C LYS A 556 19.89 -9.01 -38.38
N PHE A 557 18.87 -8.44 -39.01
CA PHE A 557 17.81 -7.72 -38.30
C PHE A 557 16.91 -8.66 -37.46
N ASN A 558 16.54 -9.83 -38.00
CA ASN A 558 15.80 -10.84 -37.27
C ASN A 558 16.61 -11.39 -36.07
N LYS A 559 17.91 -11.64 -36.23
CA LYS A 559 18.80 -12.02 -35.11
C LYS A 559 18.84 -10.95 -34.03
N LEU A 560 18.88 -9.68 -34.42
CA LEU A 560 18.81 -8.54 -33.50
C LEU A 560 17.49 -8.54 -32.72
N LEU A 561 16.35 -8.66 -33.42
CA LEU A 561 15.03 -8.68 -32.79
C LEU A 561 14.82 -9.92 -31.91
N LYS A 562 15.29 -11.10 -32.33
CA LYS A 562 15.30 -12.31 -31.50
C LYS A 562 16.14 -12.15 -30.26
N LYS A 563 17.24 -11.40 -30.30
CA LYS A 563 18.06 -11.18 -29.13
C LYS A 563 17.37 -10.24 -28.14
N TYR A 564 16.79 -9.14 -28.64
CA TYR A 564 16.43 -8.01 -27.80
C TYR A 564 14.93 -7.69 -27.68
N SER A 565 14.08 -8.11 -28.61
CA SER A 565 12.64 -7.81 -28.58
C SER A 565 11.82 -8.97 -28.01
N LYS A 566 11.27 -8.77 -26.80
CA LYS A 566 10.32 -9.72 -26.19
C LYS A 566 9.05 -9.87 -27.03
N THR A 567 8.57 -8.79 -27.64
CA THR A 567 7.41 -8.80 -28.56
C THR A 567 7.71 -9.65 -29.81
N TRP A 568 8.92 -9.55 -30.37
CA TRP A 568 9.32 -10.35 -31.53
C TRP A 568 9.51 -11.83 -31.21
N LYS A 569 9.99 -12.16 -30.00
CA LYS A 569 10.05 -13.54 -29.52
C LYS A 569 8.64 -14.16 -29.41
N LYS A 570 7.65 -13.37 -29.00
CA LYS A 570 6.23 -13.79 -28.94
C LYS A 570 5.58 -13.90 -30.33
N HIS A 571 5.94 -13.04 -31.28
CA HIS A 571 5.43 -13.08 -32.66
C HIS A 571 5.63 -14.43 -33.36
N GLN A 572 6.71 -15.17 -33.05
CA GLN A 572 7.01 -16.47 -33.65
C GLN A 572 5.97 -17.57 -33.37
N SER A 573 5.00 -17.34 -32.48
CA SER A 573 3.83 -18.21 -32.28
C SER A 573 2.60 -17.85 -33.15
N GLY A 574 2.76 -17.01 -34.18
CA GLY A 574 1.73 -16.74 -35.21
C GLY A 574 0.89 -15.46 -35.04
N SER A 575 1.17 -14.62 -34.04
CA SER A 575 0.43 -13.36 -33.80
C SER A 575 0.90 -12.24 -34.75
N PRO A 576 0.05 -11.41 -35.38
CA PRO A 576 0.50 -10.30 -36.24
C PRO A 576 1.29 -9.23 -35.45
N ALA A 577 2.27 -8.58 -36.08
CA ALA A 577 3.12 -7.55 -35.46
C ALA A 577 3.29 -6.30 -36.34
N ILE A 578 3.59 -5.17 -35.71
CA ILE A 578 3.93 -3.91 -36.36
C ILE A 578 5.35 -3.53 -35.93
N ILE A 579 6.23 -3.18 -36.88
CA ILE A 579 7.58 -2.66 -36.60
C ILE A 579 7.62 -1.19 -37.06
N VAL A 580 8.19 -0.30 -36.24
CA VAL A 580 8.40 1.11 -36.60
C VAL A 580 9.89 1.44 -36.51
N LEU A 581 10.50 1.81 -37.64
CA LEU A 581 11.92 2.17 -37.73
C LEU A 581 12.11 3.68 -37.56
N HIS A 582 12.73 4.09 -36.46
CA HIS A 582 13.09 5.48 -36.17
C HIS A 582 14.52 5.77 -36.59
N ALA A 583 14.81 5.61 -37.88
CA ALA A 583 16.14 5.72 -38.46
C ALA A 583 16.11 6.51 -39.77
N CYS A 584 17.12 7.37 -40.01
CA CYS A 584 17.14 8.33 -41.11
C CYS A 584 16.87 7.66 -42.49
N SER A 585 15.81 8.09 -43.18
CA SER A 585 15.49 7.67 -44.55
C SER A 585 15.43 6.15 -44.81
N THR A 586 14.95 5.33 -43.88
CA THR A 586 15.03 3.85 -43.95
C THR A 586 13.88 3.15 -44.71
N SER A 587 13.10 3.85 -45.54
CA SER A 587 11.95 3.24 -46.23
C SER A 587 12.33 2.09 -47.17
N SER A 588 13.43 2.20 -47.91
CA SER A 588 13.86 1.14 -48.84
C SER A 588 14.40 -0.10 -48.08
N PHE A 589 15.01 0.11 -46.91
CA PHE A 589 15.37 -0.98 -46.01
C PHE A 589 14.12 -1.68 -45.44
N ALA A 590 13.08 -0.93 -45.06
CA ALA A 590 11.81 -1.50 -44.58
C ALA A 590 11.09 -2.35 -45.63
N GLU A 591 11.11 -1.92 -46.88
CA GLU A 591 10.61 -2.67 -48.05
C GLU A 591 11.33 -4.02 -48.18
N LYS A 592 12.68 -4.00 -48.24
CA LYS A 592 13.53 -5.20 -48.27
C LYS A 592 13.30 -6.15 -47.09
N LEU A 593 13.05 -5.61 -45.90
CA LEU A 593 12.71 -6.43 -44.73
C LEU A 593 11.36 -7.13 -44.91
N SER A 594 10.37 -6.42 -45.44
CA SER A 594 8.99 -6.93 -45.60
C SER A 594 8.86 -8.05 -46.64
N GLU A 595 9.76 -8.12 -47.62
CA GLU A 595 9.85 -9.20 -48.62
C GLU A 595 10.41 -10.50 -48.02
N SER A 596 11.13 -10.39 -46.91
CA SER A 596 11.82 -11.53 -46.32
C SER A 596 10.86 -12.52 -45.67
N LYS A 597 11.20 -13.81 -45.77
CA LYS A 597 10.50 -14.90 -45.09
C LYS A 597 10.37 -14.72 -43.56
N TYR A 598 11.24 -13.91 -42.94
CA TYR A 598 11.21 -13.65 -41.50
C TYR A 598 10.13 -12.66 -41.06
N PHE A 599 9.61 -11.84 -41.97
CA PHE A 599 8.70 -10.73 -41.65
C PHE A 599 7.34 -10.86 -42.37
N ARG A 600 6.96 -12.08 -42.75
CA ARG A 600 5.62 -12.36 -43.30
C ARG A 600 4.55 -12.00 -42.28
N ASN A 601 3.49 -11.34 -42.73
CA ASN A 601 2.39 -10.85 -41.88
C ASN A 601 2.79 -9.82 -40.81
N VAL A 602 3.91 -9.12 -41.04
CA VAL A 602 4.37 -7.99 -40.23
C VAL A 602 4.22 -6.70 -41.03
N LEU A 603 3.63 -5.68 -40.42
CA LEU A 603 3.57 -4.35 -41.02
C LEU A 603 4.80 -3.56 -40.57
N ILE A 604 5.66 -3.12 -41.50
CA ILE A 604 6.87 -2.35 -41.18
C ILE A 604 6.68 -0.91 -41.65
N VAL A 605 6.84 0.04 -40.73
CA VAL A 605 6.67 1.48 -40.95
C VAL A 605 8.02 2.17 -40.81
N ALA A 606 8.42 3.00 -41.79
CA ALA A 606 9.72 3.68 -41.79
C ALA A 606 9.65 5.02 -42.54
N PRO A 607 10.53 5.98 -42.23
CA PRO A 607 10.54 7.28 -42.90
C PRO A 607 11.19 7.17 -44.28
N ASN A 608 10.62 7.85 -45.27
CA ASN A 608 11.18 7.93 -46.64
C ASN A 608 12.11 9.13 -46.85
N GLN A 609 12.26 9.98 -45.84
CA GLN A 609 13.11 11.17 -45.85
C GLN A 609 13.93 11.26 -44.56
N ALA A 610 14.94 12.13 -44.55
CA ALA A 610 15.87 12.26 -43.42
C ALA A 610 15.14 12.91 -42.23
N VAL A 611 14.95 12.15 -41.16
CA VAL A 611 14.37 12.63 -39.91
C VAL A 611 15.50 13.11 -39.01
N GLN A 612 15.55 14.41 -38.69
CA GLN A 612 16.54 14.93 -37.75
C GLN A 612 16.20 14.50 -36.33
N VAL A 613 17.19 13.88 -35.68
CA VAL A 613 17.13 13.54 -34.27
C VAL A 613 17.97 14.55 -33.52
N LYS A 614 17.33 15.48 -32.79
CA LYS A 614 18.09 16.38 -31.91
C LYS A 614 18.45 15.61 -30.65
N TYR A 615 19.75 15.46 -30.50
CA TYR A 615 20.40 14.81 -29.40
C TYR A 615 20.84 15.88 -28.40
N ASN A 616 20.09 16.03 -27.31
CA ASN A 616 20.51 16.90 -26.23
C ASN A 616 21.48 16.14 -25.34
N GLN A 617 22.77 16.38 -25.57
CA GLN A 617 23.85 15.96 -24.70
C GLN A 617 24.08 17.04 -23.65
N ARG A 618 23.70 16.76 -22.40
CA ARG A 618 24.10 17.61 -21.27
C ARG A 618 25.20 16.91 -20.52
N THR A 619 26.35 17.56 -20.42
CA THR A 619 27.38 17.17 -19.47
C THR A 619 26.93 17.63 -18.09
N VAL A 620 26.62 16.68 -17.22
CA VAL A 620 26.26 16.92 -15.84
C VAL A 620 27.31 16.23 -15.00
N ARG A 621 27.88 16.93 -14.02
CA ARG A 621 28.86 16.29 -13.14
C ARG A 621 28.14 15.42 -12.13
N ASN A 622 28.63 14.19 -11.95
CA ASN A 622 28.13 13.32 -10.90
C ASN A 622 28.68 13.76 -9.54
N LYS A 623 28.22 13.09 -8.48
CA LYS A 623 28.55 13.41 -7.08
C LYS A 623 30.05 13.29 -6.74
N ASN A 624 30.86 12.67 -7.61
CA ASN A 624 32.32 12.62 -7.47
C ASN A 624 33.03 13.68 -8.32
N ASN A 625 32.27 14.67 -8.82
CA ASN A 625 32.74 15.74 -9.70
C ASN A 625 33.28 15.27 -11.06
N GLN A 626 32.98 14.03 -11.46
CA GLN A 626 33.31 13.50 -12.78
C GLN A 626 32.19 13.86 -13.78
N SER A 627 32.58 14.31 -14.97
CA SER A 627 31.65 14.66 -16.05
C SER A 627 30.87 13.44 -16.54
N VAL A 628 29.54 13.47 -16.47
CA VAL A 628 28.63 12.43 -16.97
C VAL A 628 27.78 13.00 -18.11
N LEU A 629 27.65 12.24 -19.20
CA LEU A 629 26.89 12.64 -20.38
C LEU A 629 25.45 12.10 -20.29
N ILE A 630 24.47 12.99 -20.27
CA ILE A 630 23.03 12.65 -20.36
C ILE A 630 22.55 12.85 -21.79
N THR A 631 21.81 11.87 -22.32
CA THR A 631 21.27 11.85 -23.68
C THR A 631 19.74 11.93 -23.70
N ASN A 632 19.15 12.93 -24.35
CA ASN A 632 17.71 12.98 -24.68
C ASN A 632 17.51 13.07 -26.21
N TYR A 633 16.55 12.33 -26.76
CA TYR A 633 16.19 12.37 -28.19
C TYR A 633 14.87 13.12 -28.37
N LEU A 634 14.90 14.23 -29.12
CA LEU A 634 13.72 15.00 -29.54
C LEU A 634 13.62 14.92 -31.06
N PHE A 635 12.46 14.50 -31.59
CA PHE A 635 12.22 14.43 -33.03
C PHE A 635 11.43 15.68 -33.44
N THR A 636 12.12 16.65 -34.04
CA THR A 636 11.47 17.77 -34.70
C THR A 636 11.35 17.44 -36.17
N GLY A 637 10.11 17.28 -36.66
CA GLY A 637 9.86 17.51 -38.08
C GLY A 637 10.33 18.92 -38.42
N ILE A 638 10.96 19.09 -39.58
CA ILE A 638 11.52 20.37 -40.01
C ILE A 638 10.40 21.44 -39.96
N SER A 639 10.45 22.33 -38.98
CA SER A 639 10.13 23.73 -39.24
C SER A 639 11.43 24.47 -39.01
N ASP A 640 11.87 25.14 -40.06
CA ASP A 640 13.12 25.89 -40.11
C ASP A 640 13.34 26.71 -38.84
N ASN A 641 14.56 26.64 -38.33
CA ASN A 641 15.06 27.63 -37.40
C ASN A 641 15.18 28.94 -38.19
N ASP A 642 14.16 29.78 -38.14
CA ASP A 642 14.30 31.24 -37.98
C ASP A 642 12.92 31.91 -37.99
N ASN A 643 12.78 32.94 -37.16
CA ASN A 643 11.61 33.82 -37.14
C ASN A 643 11.28 34.32 -38.55
N LYS A 644 10.17 33.85 -39.15
CA LYS A 644 9.12 34.61 -39.89
C LYS A 644 8.33 33.71 -40.85
N ASN A 645 7.02 33.58 -40.57
CA ASN A 645 5.92 33.00 -41.38
C ASN A 645 5.82 31.46 -41.52
N PRO A 646 4.61 30.88 -41.36
CA PRO A 646 4.38 29.46 -41.62
C PRO A 646 4.28 29.20 -43.14
N VAL A 647 5.16 28.35 -43.66
CA VAL A 647 5.01 27.78 -45.00
C VAL A 647 3.93 26.69 -44.95
N VAL A 648 2.83 26.93 -45.66
CA VAL A 648 1.78 25.93 -45.90
C VAL A 648 2.27 24.97 -46.98
N TYR A 649 2.57 23.72 -46.62
CA TYR A 649 2.83 22.67 -47.59
C TYR A 649 1.52 21.97 -47.95
N LYS A 650 1.13 22.08 -49.23
CA LYS A 650 -0.02 21.41 -49.83
C LYS A 650 0.24 19.90 -49.97
N ASN A 651 -0.72 19.12 -49.47
CA ASN A 651 -1.22 17.83 -49.96
C ASN A 651 -0.29 17.00 -50.88
N ASP A 652 0.32 15.94 -50.34
CA ASP A 652 -0.07 14.54 -50.59
C ASP A 652 1.11 13.60 -50.27
N VAL A 653 0.85 12.58 -49.45
CA VAL A 653 1.77 11.53 -48.94
C VAL A 653 2.70 11.94 -47.77
N GLY A 654 2.51 11.31 -46.61
CA GLY A 654 3.28 11.58 -45.39
C GLY A 654 4.76 11.13 -45.44
N VAL A 655 5.57 11.66 -44.52
CA VAL A 655 7.02 11.36 -44.32
C VAL A 655 7.32 9.88 -44.00
N TRP A 656 6.29 9.07 -43.76
CA TRP A 656 6.39 7.68 -43.35
C TRP A 656 5.66 6.77 -44.32
N LYS A 657 6.33 5.69 -44.73
CA LYS A 657 5.77 4.62 -45.57
C LYS A 657 5.57 3.35 -44.75
N ALA A 658 4.60 2.54 -45.15
CA ALA A 658 4.30 1.25 -44.54
C ALA A 658 4.34 0.14 -45.59
N TYR A 659 4.98 -0.97 -45.26
CA TYR A 659 5.17 -2.12 -46.14
C TYR A 659 4.75 -3.41 -45.44
N LYS A 660 4.13 -4.31 -46.19
CA LYS A 660 3.75 -5.64 -45.70
C LYS A 660 3.90 -6.64 -46.84
N ASN A 661 4.61 -7.75 -46.58
CA ASN A 661 4.84 -8.83 -47.55
C ASN A 661 5.43 -8.35 -48.91
N GLY A 662 6.30 -7.33 -48.89
CA GLY A 662 6.91 -6.75 -50.10
C GLY A 662 6.07 -5.71 -50.83
N GLU A 663 4.83 -5.46 -50.40
CA GLU A 663 3.95 -4.48 -51.04
C GLU A 663 3.76 -3.21 -50.19
N TYR A 664 3.61 -2.09 -50.88
CA TYR A 664 3.25 -0.82 -50.25
C TYR A 664 1.81 -0.88 -49.71
N TYR A 665 1.64 -0.63 -48.41
CA TYR A 665 0.35 -0.75 -47.73
C TYR A 665 -0.45 0.57 -47.83
N THR A 666 -1.39 0.62 -48.78
CA THR A 666 -1.99 1.85 -49.37
C THR A 666 -3.02 2.63 -48.53
N LYS A 667 -3.08 2.47 -47.20
CA LYS A 667 -3.97 3.28 -46.33
C LYS A 667 -3.32 3.85 -45.06
N TYR A 668 -2.07 4.26 -45.20
CA TYR A 668 -1.41 5.13 -44.21
C TYR A 668 -1.61 6.64 -44.52
N SER A 669 -2.05 7.00 -45.74
CA SER A 669 -2.34 8.37 -46.15
C SER A 669 -3.84 8.70 -46.04
N GLY A 670 -4.23 9.55 -45.09
CA GLY A 670 -5.55 10.19 -45.08
C GLY A 670 -6.29 10.11 -43.75
N ASP A 671 -6.49 11.28 -43.15
CA ASP A 671 -7.35 11.62 -42.01
C ASP A 671 -6.93 11.14 -40.61
N PHE A 672 -5.86 11.76 -40.09
CA PHE A 672 -5.71 11.99 -38.65
C PHE A 672 -5.45 13.48 -38.38
N LYS A 673 -6.45 14.16 -37.82
CA LYS A 673 -6.34 15.55 -37.30
C LYS A 673 -5.53 15.62 -35.98
N SER A 674 -4.50 14.80 -35.80
CA SER A 674 -3.56 14.92 -34.68
C SER A 674 -2.16 15.15 -35.23
N LYS A 675 -1.47 16.16 -34.69
CA LYS A 675 -0.15 16.63 -35.15
C LYS A 675 1.02 15.64 -34.87
N GLY A 676 0.76 14.34 -34.69
CA GLY A 676 1.73 13.35 -34.20
C GLY A 676 2.29 12.41 -35.28
N GLN A 677 3.62 12.27 -35.36
CA GLN A 677 4.32 11.29 -36.21
C GLN A 677 4.37 9.90 -35.52
N PRO A 678 4.50 8.76 -36.25
CA PRO A 678 4.75 7.44 -35.64
C PRO A 678 5.89 7.50 -34.63
N GLY A 679 5.66 6.99 -33.43
CA GLY A 679 6.61 7.02 -32.31
C GLY A 679 6.69 8.31 -31.51
N SER A 680 5.94 9.35 -31.87
CA SER A 680 5.73 10.52 -30.99
C SER A 680 4.71 10.20 -29.90
N ARG A 681 4.77 10.92 -28.76
CA ARG A 681 3.88 10.76 -27.60
C ARG A 681 2.37 10.93 -27.89
N GLY A 682 1.98 11.33 -29.11
CA GLY A 682 0.59 11.54 -29.52
C GLY A 682 0.06 10.61 -30.62
N PHE A 683 0.86 9.62 -31.07
CA PHE A 683 0.42 8.70 -32.14
C PHE A 683 -0.41 7.55 -31.57
N ASN A 684 -1.69 7.45 -31.99
CA ASN A 684 -2.59 6.41 -31.54
C ASN A 684 -2.51 5.17 -32.46
N TYR A 685 -1.87 4.10 -31.99
CA TYR A 685 -1.81 2.83 -32.72
C TYR A 685 -3.09 1.98 -32.60
N SER A 686 -4.06 2.35 -31.75
CA SER A 686 -5.29 1.57 -31.52
C SER A 686 -6.14 1.45 -32.77
N THR A 687 -6.33 2.53 -33.54
CA THR A 687 -7.12 2.49 -34.77
C THR A 687 -6.52 1.61 -35.86
N LEU A 688 -5.19 1.45 -35.84
CA LEU A 688 -4.48 0.53 -36.71
C LEU A 688 -4.69 -0.92 -36.25
N TRP A 689 -4.73 -1.14 -34.92
CA TRP A 689 -4.91 -2.45 -34.29
C TRP A 689 -6.36 -2.94 -34.28
N ASP A 690 -7.34 -2.07 -34.06
CA ASP A 690 -8.78 -2.40 -34.05
C ASP A 690 -9.24 -2.87 -35.44
N ARG A 691 -8.70 -2.25 -36.51
CA ARG A 691 -8.84 -2.74 -37.89
C ARG A 691 -8.22 -4.13 -38.10
N LEU A 692 -7.33 -4.56 -37.21
CA LEU A 692 -6.70 -5.87 -37.21
C LEU A 692 -7.38 -6.87 -36.24
N SER A 693 -8.25 -6.47 -35.29
CA SER A 693 -8.61 -7.33 -34.10
C SER A 693 -10.08 -7.42 -33.58
N ASN A 694 -11.13 -6.88 -34.21
CA ASN A 694 -12.52 -6.82 -33.66
C ASN A 694 -13.14 -8.13 -33.05
N ASN A 695 -13.47 -8.18 -31.73
CA ASN A 695 -14.57 -9.01 -31.10
C ASN A 695 -14.84 -8.95 -29.53
N TRP A 696 -14.63 -7.86 -28.78
CA TRP A 696 -14.69 -7.91 -27.27
C TRP A 696 -16.01 -7.51 -26.57
N ASP A 697 -16.85 -6.64 -27.13
CA ASP A 697 -18.06 -6.14 -26.44
C ASP A 697 -19.18 -7.20 -26.28
N SER A 698 -19.12 -8.29 -27.05
CA SER A 698 -20.07 -9.40 -26.98
C SER A 698 -19.92 -10.28 -25.72
N LEU A 699 -18.74 -10.29 -25.09
CA LEU A 699 -18.42 -11.18 -23.96
C LEU A 699 -19.00 -10.66 -22.63
N ILE A 700 -19.01 -9.34 -22.43
CA ILE A 700 -19.49 -8.69 -21.20
C ILE A 700 -21.00 -8.89 -21.03
N ASN A 701 -21.77 -8.72 -22.12
CA ASN A 701 -23.22 -8.90 -22.09
C ASN A 701 -23.64 -10.36 -21.87
N LYS A 702 -22.85 -11.34 -22.32
CA LYS A 702 -23.17 -12.77 -22.12
C LYS A 702 -22.96 -13.24 -20.69
N ILE A 703 -21.93 -12.74 -20.00
CA ILE A 703 -21.59 -13.19 -18.64
C ILE A 703 -22.60 -12.65 -17.61
N GLY A 704 -23.09 -11.41 -17.79
CA GLY A 704 -24.12 -10.84 -16.91
C GLY A 704 -25.47 -11.58 -16.92
N THR A 705 -25.81 -12.23 -18.03
CA THR A 705 -27.02 -13.06 -18.16
C THR A 705 -26.85 -14.52 -17.75
N LEU A 706 -25.62 -15.02 -17.59
CA LEU A 706 -25.35 -16.43 -17.26
C LEU A 706 -25.40 -16.74 -15.75
N PHE A 707 -25.55 -15.71 -14.91
CA PHE A 707 -25.57 -15.83 -13.43
C PHE A 707 -26.83 -15.23 -12.78
N LYS A 708 -27.86 -14.91 -13.59
CA LYS A 708 -29.26 -14.82 -13.15
C LYS A 708 -29.95 -16.12 -13.54
#